data_AF-A0A1G4KNU6-F1
#
_entry.id   AF-A0A1G4KNU6-F1
#
_cell.length_a   1.000
_cell.length_b   1.000
_cell.length_c   1.000
_cell.angle_alpha   90.00
_cell.angle_beta   90.00
_cell.angle_gamma   90.00
#
_symmetry.space_group_name_H-M   'P 1'
#
loop_
_entity.id
_entity.type
_entity.pdbx_description
1 polymer ?
#
loop_
_entity_poly.entity_id
_entity_poly.type
_entity_poly.pdbx_seq_one_letter_code
_entity_poly.pdbx_strand_id
1 'polypeptide(L)'
;MVSLEHIPVLRPSLREMEDPIGYLSQPNVRRLGHIYGMVKLVPPEEFKPPLSIDEETFKFKARLQYLNELNISNRGRLFLMKQLNNFYMRGKRRPDILLSKPYRELKSAELVYYYDLLIAVVRFFNEDTKKEKRASLASFSGRKRPLSRRFSEETAVPAASDLVLVPLSDIMDNVALWKEVSTTLVASADELKEVFLTVLAPYYDFLQRKSGLYGDHVSLMSKLIYTEEFPKSLLHDSDSSSDDDEEEEEGCTICQKMSHRSKTILCDSCDKPFHIFCLEPPLNDVPRGKWVCNNCIFGNGYYGFKEEDKYYSRKTFQELCHDYDSQTWPLGDKLQNLDALEILFWEKVNRIDKSKPIRYGADIHNVGPGEMTGFPTADYVPPGVLQDNEDLKKYAAYVKHPMNLVNLPSAKGSLLSVFGKKISGMTVPWIYIGSTFSTFCWHLEDQYTLSANYQHEGDPKIWYSIPEGSCQKFNELMRNIAPDLFQKQPDLLHQLVTLIAPYDKRFQEAKISCYKAVQYPGEYIITFPKCYHSGFNTGYNFNEAVNFTLDLWLPYGVEATRDYVGTGKRCVFDMWELMLTVLVEYLENPKKFDEALVRRCHSELLRMFNLEMKTLDQLACVVKTQNEATGFTRRHIDDHTQLDVKVTVSRAGSYDDEYVSGISSDDESDGDDDIFCTLCKTICPFAFVAHRTSSRYSKRRRLHSISPAEWNHLAEKGDMEVLCAQDYFKLVERAEEDGAAAASSDTDPIEQFKYDELYYIRQPDEIRDILKRAQRKIDSMLR
;
A
#
# COMPACT_ATOMS: atom_id res chain seq x y z
N MET A 1 -28.56 -8.98 -9.24
CA MET A 1 -27.60 -7.92 -8.88
C MET A 1 -28.31 -6.58 -8.97
N VAL A 2 -27.98 -5.61 -8.11
CA VAL A 2 -28.44 -4.22 -8.28
C VAL A 2 -27.81 -3.68 -9.58
N SER A 3 -28.52 -2.86 -10.36
CA SER A 3 -27.91 -2.25 -11.56
C SER A 3 -27.00 -1.10 -11.15
N LEU A 4 -25.73 -1.15 -11.56
CA LEU A 4 -24.79 -0.03 -11.37
C LEU A 4 -24.89 0.93 -12.55
N GLU A 5 -24.84 2.22 -12.24
CA GLU A 5 -24.73 3.26 -13.25
C GLU A 5 -23.34 3.18 -13.92
N HIS A 6 -23.31 3.41 -15.24
CA HIS A 6 -22.06 3.41 -15.99
C HIS A 6 -21.33 4.75 -15.87
N ILE A 7 -19.99 4.70 -15.84
CA ILE A 7 -19.17 5.91 -15.91
C ILE A 7 -19.37 6.63 -17.25
N PRO A 8 -19.19 7.97 -17.30
CA PRO A 8 -19.35 8.73 -18.52
C PRO A 8 -18.31 8.35 -19.57
N VAL A 9 -18.76 8.33 -20.83
CA VAL A 9 -17.93 8.09 -22.01
C VAL A 9 -17.68 9.41 -22.72
N LEU A 10 -16.41 9.75 -22.88
CA LEU A 10 -15.94 10.95 -23.56
C LEU A 10 -15.30 10.57 -24.90
N ARG A 11 -15.52 11.41 -25.92
CA ARG A 11 -15.03 11.19 -27.28
C ARG A 11 -14.22 12.40 -27.73
N PRO A 12 -12.96 12.52 -27.31
CA PRO A 12 -12.12 13.65 -27.67
C PRO A 12 -11.85 13.65 -29.18
N SER A 13 -11.76 14.83 -29.78
CA SER A 13 -11.24 15.03 -31.14
C SER A 13 -9.72 14.82 -31.19
N LEU A 14 -9.17 14.61 -32.38
CA LEU A 14 -7.71 14.48 -32.58
C LEU A 14 -6.94 15.67 -31.97
N ARG A 15 -7.45 16.89 -32.14
CA ARG A 15 -6.85 18.11 -31.59
C ARG A 15 -6.87 18.14 -30.06
N GLU A 16 -7.92 17.62 -29.43
CA GLU A 16 -7.99 17.56 -27.97
C GLU A 16 -7.01 16.53 -27.39
N MET A 17 -6.69 15.48 -28.15
CA MET A 17 -5.69 14.48 -27.73
C MET A 17 -4.24 14.94 -27.90
N GLU A 18 -3.99 16.03 -28.62
CA GLU A 18 -2.67 16.68 -28.66
C GLU A 18 -2.34 17.41 -27.35
N ASP A 19 -3.35 17.72 -26.52
CA ASP A 19 -3.19 18.30 -25.18
C ASP A 19 -4.05 17.54 -24.16
N PRO A 20 -3.65 16.29 -23.82
CA PRO A 20 -4.48 15.44 -22.97
C PRO A 20 -4.64 16.00 -21.55
N ILE A 21 -3.59 16.64 -21.02
CA ILE A 21 -3.61 17.28 -19.71
C ILE A 21 -4.56 18.47 -19.72
N GLY A 22 -4.52 19.32 -20.76
CA GLY A 22 -5.44 20.44 -20.92
C GLY A 22 -6.90 19.99 -21.11
N TYR A 23 -7.15 18.93 -21.89
CA TYR A 23 -8.48 18.36 -22.09
C TYR A 23 -9.07 17.79 -20.79
N LEU A 24 -8.31 16.95 -20.07
CA LEU A 24 -8.73 16.39 -18.78
C LEU A 24 -8.87 17.46 -17.70
N SER A 25 -8.15 18.57 -17.86
CA SER A 25 -8.25 19.76 -17.02
C SER A 25 -9.51 20.61 -17.26
N GLN A 26 -10.32 20.33 -18.27
CA GLN A 26 -11.53 21.13 -18.48
C GLN A 26 -12.54 20.97 -17.32
N PRO A 27 -13.24 22.04 -16.90
CA PRO A 27 -14.13 22.00 -15.72
C PRO A 27 -15.24 20.94 -15.80
N ASN A 28 -15.79 20.70 -16.98
CA ASN A 28 -16.78 19.65 -17.24
C ASN A 28 -16.18 18.25 -17.04
N VAL A 29 -14.98 17.99 -17.55
CA VAL A 29 -14.31 16.68 -17.40
C VAL A 29 -13.90 16.43 -15.95
N ARG A 30 -13.34 17.44 -15.27
CA ARG A 30 -13.03 17.36 -13.84
C ARG A 30 -14.25 17.07 -12.99
N ARG A 31 -15.38 17.71 -13.29
CA ARG A 31 -16.64 17.47 -12.56
C ARG A 31 -17.09 16.01 -12.71
N LEU A 32 -16.96 15.44 -13.91
CA LEU A 32 -17.27 14.02 -14.13
C LEU A 32 -16.32 13.12 -13.35
N GLY A 33 -15.01 13.39 -13.39
CA GLY A 33 -14.02 12.69 -12.58
C GLY A 33 -14.32 12.73 -11.08
N HIS A 34 -14.78 13.85 -10.55
CA HIS A 34 -15.16 13.97 -9.14
C HIS A 34 -16.44 13.18 -8.78
N ILE A 35 -17.44 13.16 -9.66
CA ILE A 35 -18.71 12.47 -9.42
C ILE A 35 -18.55 10.95 -9.54
N TYR A 36 -17.88 10.50 -10.60
CA TYR A 36 -17.82 9.08 -10.97
C TYR A 36 -16.51 8.40 -10.55
N GLY A 37 -15.46 9.17 -10.23
CA GLY A 37 -14.12 8.65 -9.92
C GLY A 37 -13.32 8.25 -11.16
N MET A 38 -13.98 7.81 -12.23
CA MET A 38 -13.36 7.48 -13.51
C MET A 38 -14.14 8.08 -14.68
N VAL A 39 -13.45 8.23 -15.82
CA VAL A 39 -14.07 8.48 -17.12
C VAL A 39 -13.51 7.52 -18.15
N LYS A 40 -14.33 7.12 -19.12
CA LYS A 40 -13.87 6.34 -20.28
C LYS A 40 -13.60 7.27 -21.45
N LEU A 41 -12.42 7.22 -22.05
CA LEU A 41 -12.14 7.93 -23.30
C LEU A 41 -12.18 6.95 -24.46
N VAL A 42 -12.95 7.29 -25.49
CA VAL A 42 -12.95 6.55 -26.75
C VAL A 42 -12.36 7.46 -27.82
N PRO A 43 -11.11 7.22 -28.23
CA PRO A 43 -10.45 7.99 -29.27
C PRO A 43 -11.22 7.96 -30.60
N PRO A 44 -10.96 8.92 -31.50
CA PRO A 44 -11.42 8.86 -32.89
C PRO A 44 -10.93 7.59 -33.60
N GLU A 45 -11.65 7.12 -34.62
CA GLU A 45 -11.30 5.90 -35.34
C GLU A 45 -9.93 5.97 -36.04
N GLU A 46 -9.46 7.18 -36.31
CA GLU A 46 -8.15 7.47 -36.89
C GLU A 46 -7.00 7.27 -35.90
N PHE A 47 -7.28 7.33 -34.60
CA PHE A 47 -6.29 7.08 -33.54
C PHE A 47 -6.32 5.61 -33.13
N LYS A 48 -5.45 4.83 -33.78
CA LYS A 48 -5.27 3.39 -33.56
C LYS A 48 -3.77 3.09 -33.57
N PRO A 49 -3.05 3.35 -32.47
CA PRO A 49 -1.64 2.97 -32.36
C PRO A 49 -1.51 1.44 -32.51
N PRO A 50 -0.59 0.95 -33.35
CA PRO A 50 -0.34 -0.49 -33.46
C PRO A 50 0.35 -1.01 -32.20
N LEU A 51 0.05 -2.26 -31.83
CA LEU A 51 0.76 -2.95 -30.75
C LEU A 51 2.23 -3.16 -31.15
N SER A 52 3.14 -2.65 -30.34
CA SER A 52 4.58 -2.58 -30.62
C SER A 52 5.40 -3.45 -29.67
N ILE A 53 5.07 -4.73 -29.60
CA ILE A 53 5.79 -5.73 -28.81
C ILE A 53 6.57 -6.68 -29.72
N ASP A 54 7.79 -7.03 -29.31
CA ASP A 54 8.58 -8.06 -29.96
C ASP A 54 8.14 -9.45 -29.49
N GLU A 55 7.51 -10.19 -30.40
CA GLU A 55 6.97 -11.53 -30.14
C GLU A 55 8.03 -12.59 -29.79
N GLU A 56 9.28 -12.39 -30.18
CA GLU A 56 10.34 -13.38 -30.00
C GLU A 56 11.00 -13.24 -28.62
N THR A 57 11.18 -12.00 -28.18
CA THR A 57 11.93 -11.64 -26.98
C THR A 57 10.99 -11.41 -25.77
N PHE A 58 9.82 -10.80 -25.98
CA PHE A 58 8.87 -10.52 -24.90
C PHE A 58 8.35 -11.79 -24.24
N LYS A 59 8.78 -11.98 -23.00
CA LYS A 59 8.36 -13.05 -22.11
C LYS A 59 8.06 -12.50 -20.73
N PHE A 60 7.14 -13.15 -20.04
CA PHE A 60 6.74 -12.78 -18.69
C PHE A 60 6.42 -14.03 -17.87
N LYS A 61 6.55 -13.93 -16.55
CA LYS A 61 6.09 -14.97 -15.63
C LYS A 61 4.63 -14.73 -15.28
N ALA A 62 3.83 -15.79 -15.26
CA ALA A 62 2.44 -15.70 -14.87
C ALA A 62 2.31 -15.70 -13.33
N ARG A 63 1.51 -14.78 -12.80
CA ARG A 63 1.07 -14.79 -11.40
C ARG A 63 -0.20 -15.62 -11.26
N LEU A 64 -0.38 -16.21 -10.09
CA LEU A 64 -1.52 -17.04 -9.72
C LEU A 64 -2.44 -16.31 -8.75
N GLN A 65 -3.75 -16.38 -9.01
CA GLN A 65 -4.78 -15.77 -8.20
C GLN A 65 -5.90 -16.76 -7.88
N TYR A 66 -6.26 -16.86 -6.60
CA TYR A 66 -7.38 -17.68 -6.13
C TYR A 66 -8.55 -16.78 -5.77
N LEU A 67 -9.59 -16.76 -6.61
CA LEU A 67 -10.69 -15.79 -6.47
C LEU A 67 -11.42 -15.89 -5.12
N ASN A 68 -11.58 -17.10 -4.59
CA ASN A 68 -12.21 -17.36 -3.31
C ASN A 68 -11.46 -16.72 -2.12
N GLU A 69 -10.16 -16.47 -2.26
CA GLU A 69 -9.30 -15.89 -1.22
C GLU A 69 -9.29 -14.35 -1.24
N LEU A 70 -9.72 -13.74 -2.35
CA LEU A 70 -9.73 -12.27 -2.50
C LEU A 70 -10.89 -11.62 -1.75
N ASN A 71 -12.00 -12.33 -1.54
CA ASN A 71 -13.13 -11.76 -0.79
C ASN A 71 -12.74 -11.50 0.66
N ILE A 72 -12.95 -10.27 1.16
CA ILE A 72 -12.57 -9.87 2.53
C ILE A 72 -13.12 -10.80 3.62
N SER A 73 -14.37 -11.25 3.49
CA SER A 73 -15.00 -12.14 4.46
C SER A 73 -14.41 -13.54 4.37
N ASN A 74 -14.19 -14.07 3.16
CA ASN A 74 -13.55 -15.37 2.99
C ASN A 74 -12.10 -15.37 3.49
N ARG A 75 -11.36 -14.28 3.27
CA ARG A 75 -10.01 -14.10 3.81
C ARG A 75 -10.01 -14.21 5.33
N GLY A 76 -10.85 -13.46 6.04
CA GLY A 76 -10.99 -13.56 7.50
C GLY A 76 -11.36 -14.98 7.97
N ARG A 77 -12.31 -15.63 7.28
CA ARG A 77 -12.77 -17.00 7.58
C ARG A 77 -11.67 -18.05 7.42
N LEU A 78 -10.97 -18.03 6.30
CA LEU A 78 -9.88 -18.96 5.97
C LEU A 78 -8.68 -18.73 6.88
N PHE A 79 -8.37 -17.46 7.15
CA PHE A 79 -7.29 -17.06 8.04
C PHE A 79 -7.54 -17.51 9.49
N LEU A 80 -8.76 -17.35 10.02
CA LEU A 80 -9.08 -17.86 11.35
C LEU A 80 -9.04 -19.39 11.42
N MET A 81 -9.52 -20.09 10.39
CA MET A 81 -9.45 -21.55 10.32
C MET A 81 -8.00 -22.04 10.43
N LYS A 82 -7.06 -21.40 9.69
CA LYS A 82 -5.63 -21.71 9.79
C LYS A 82 -5.07 -21.44 11.19
N GLN A 83 -5.40 -20.30 11.80
CA GLN A 83 -4.97 -19.96 13.17
C GLN A 83 -5.49 -20.98 14.20
N LEU A 84 -6.76 -21.39 14.11
CA LEU A 84 -7.36 -22.39 14.98
C LEU A 84 -6.67 -23.75 14.82
N ASN A 85 -6.47 -24.20 13.58
CA ASN A 85 -5.78 -25.45 13.31
C ASN A 85 -4.34 -25.44 13.86
N ASN A 86 -3.59 -24.35 13.63
CA ASN A 86 -2.25 -24.15 14.16
C ASN A 86 -2.22 -24.14 15.70
N PHE A 87 -3.20 -23.51 16.33
CA PHE A 87 -3.36 -23.50 17.78
C PHE A 87 -3.65 -24.90 18.35
N TYR A 88 -4.51 -25.68 17.70
CA TYR A 88 -4.87 -27.03 18.14
C TYR A 88 -3.79 -28.07 17.84
N MET A 89 -2.96 -27.87 16.81
CA MET A 89 -1.79 -28.73 16.53
C MET A 89 -0.67 -28.58 17.56
N ARG A 90 -0.58 -27.44 18.27
CA ARG A 90 0.50 -27.17 19.22
C ARG A 90 0.41 -28.08 20.46
N GLY A 91 1.40 -28.95 20.63
CA GLY A 91 1.55 -29.84 21.79
C GLY A 91 0.61 -31.06 21.77
N LYS A 92 0.08 -31.45 22.94
CA LYS A 92 -0.93 -32.53 23.09
C LYS A 92 -2.38 -32.03 23.06
N ARG A 93 -2.65 -30.92 22.37
CA ARG A 93 -4.02 -30.38 22.29
C ARG A 93 -4.80 -31.17 21.24
N ARG A 94 -6.08 -31.37 21.54
CA ARG A 94 -7.05 -32.25 20.87
C ARG A 94 -6.91 -32.28 19.34
N PRO A 95 -6.22 -33.28 18.74
CA PRO A 95 -6.11 -33.40 17.29
C PRO A 95 -7.45 -33.75 16.62
N ASP A 96 -8.44 -34.19 17.41
CA ASP A 96 -9.83 -34.40 17.02
C ASP A 96 -10.57 -33.13 16.59
N ILE A 97 -10.04 -31.93 16.89
CA ILE A 97 -10.67 -30.64 16.57
C ILE A 97 -10.15 -30.03 15.26
N LEU A 98 -9.23 -30.69 14.53
CA LEU A 98 -8.71 -30.16 13.26
C LEU A 98 -9.83 -29.90 12.26
N LEU A 99 -9.98 -28.62 11.89
CA LEU A 99 -11.06 -28.12 11.05
C LEU A 99 -10.71 -28.38 9.59
N SER A 100 -11.56 -29.15 8.92
CA SER A 100 -11.50 -29.35 7.46
C SER A 100 -12.24 -28.26 6.68
N LYS A 101 -13.14 -27.53 7.35
CA LYS A 101 -13.97 -26.46 6.77
C LYS A 101 -13.98 -25.24 7.69
N PRO A 102 -14.13 -24.01 7.14
CA PRO A 102 -14.14 -22.78 7.94
C PRO A 102 -15.49 -22.49 8.62
N TYR A 103 -16.42 -23.46 8.59
CA TYR A 103 -17.76 -23.36 9.13
C TYR A 103 -18.22 -24.68 9.76
N ARG A 104 -19.27 -24.61 10.57
CA ARG A 104 -20.04 -25.76 11.06
C ARG A 104 -21.46 -25.69 10.55
N GLU A 105 -21.98 -26.83 10.11
CA GLU A 105 -23.39 -27.00 9.78
C GLU A 105 -24.17 -27.26 11.07
N LEU A 106 -25.18 -26.44 11.32
CA LEU A 106 -26.07 -26.55 12.47
C LEU A 106 -27.13 -27.64 12.23
N LYS A 107 -27.87 -28.01 13.29
CA LYS A 107 -28.99 -28.96 13.15
C LYS A 107 -30.10 -28.41 12.26
N SER A 108 -30.19 -27.08 12.12
CA SER A 108 -31.08 -26.38 11.20
C SER A 108 -30.64 -26.41 9.72
N ALA A 109 -29.51 -27.06 9.39
CA ALA A 109 -28.84 -27.01 8.09
C ALA A 109 -28.31 -25.62 7.68
N GLU A 110 -28.26 -24.68 8.62
CA GLU A 110 -27.59 -23.38 8.44
C GLU A 110 -26.08 -23.52 8.64
N LEU A 111 -25.30 -22.77 7.85
CA LEU A 111 -23.84 -22.74 7.98
C LEU A 111 -23.42 -21.56 8.86
N VAL A 112 -22.69 -21.85 9.94
CA VAL A 112 -22.09 -20.83 10.79
C VAL A 112 -20.59 -20.84 10.61
N TYR A 113 -20.05 -19.76 10.07
CA TYR A 113 -18.62 -19.55 9.95
C TYR A 113 -18.02 -19.19 11.31
N TYR A 114 -16.91 -19.83 11.66
CA TYR A 114 -16.24 -19.60 12.95
C TYR A 114 -15.79 -18.15 13.12
N TYR A 115 -15.36 -17.52 12.03
CA TYR A 115 -14.91 -16.12 12.02
C TYR A 115 -16.06 -15.14 12.25
N ASP A 116 -17.17 -15.33 11.54
CA ASP A 116 -18.34 -14.47 11.69
C ASP A 116 -18.88 -14.52 13.12
N LEU A 117 -18.89 -15.71 13.73
CA LEU A 117 -19.25 -15.90 15.14
C LEU A 117 -18.29 -15.21 16.11
N LEU A 118 -16.98 -15.36 15.89
CA LEU A 118 -15.97 -14.68 16.72
C LEU A 118 -16.13 -13.15 16.66
N ILE A 119 -16.25 -12.59 15.46
CA ILE A 119 -16.38 -11.14 15.26
C ILE A 119 -17.70 -10.62 15.84
N ALA A 120 -18.81 -11.35 15.70
CA ALA A 120 -20.08 -10.96 16.30
C ALA A 120 -19.98 -10.86 17.84
N VAL A 121 -19.32 -11.82 18.49
CA VAL A 121 -19.10 -11.79 19.94
C VAL A 121 -18.20 -10.61 20.35
N VAL A 122 -17.11 -10.37 19.62
CA VAL A 122 -16.20 -9.26 19.93
C VAL A 122 -16.88 -7.90 19.73
N ARG A 123 -17.68 -7.73 18.68
CA ARG A 123 -18.38 -6.45 18.39
C ARG A 123 -19.34 -6.04 19.50
N PHE A 124 -20.11 -6.98 20.05
CA PHE A 124 -21.06 -6.71 21.12
C PHE A 124 -20.46 -5.88 22.27
N PHE A 125 -19.25 -6.26 22.73
CA PHE A 125 -18.56 -5.56 23.82
C PHE A 125 -17.82 -4.27 23.39
N ASN A 126 -17.55 -4.12 22.09
CA ASN A 126 -16.85 -2.96 21.54
C ASN A 126 -17.80 -1.85 21.04
N GLU A 127 -19.10 -2.13 20.89
CA GLU A 127 -20.11 -1.12 20.56
C GLU A 127 -20.53 -0.26 21.76
N ASP A 128 -20.58 -0.83 22.96
CA ASP A 128 -20.94 -0.10 24.19
C ASP A 128 -19.83 0.85 24.67
N THR A 129 -18.57 0.46 24.51
CA THR A 129 -17.40 1.32 24.78
C THR A 129 -17.34 2.55 23.86
N LYS A 130 -17.87 2.47 22.63
CA LYS A 130 -18.01 3.62 21.72
C LYS A 130 -19.07 4.61 22.20
N LYS A 131 -20.18 4.14 22.80
CA LYS A 131 -21.23 5.00 23.37
C LYS A 131 -20.74 5.70 24.63
N GLU A 132 -20.02 5.02 25.52
CA GLU A 132 -19.45 5.61 26.74
C GLU A 132 -18.33 6.63 26.44
N LYS A 133 -17.45 6.36 25.47
CA LYS A 133 -16.45 7.34 25.01
C LYS A 133 -17.10 8.60 24.41
N ARG A 134 -18.19 8.46 23.64
CA ARG A 134 -18.98 9.61 23.13
C ARG A 134 -19.69 10.39 24.25
N ALA A 135 -20.24 9.70 25.26
CA ALA A 135 -20.94 10.33 26.38
C ALA A 135 -20.00 11.04 27.38
N SER A 136 -18.80 10.50 27.60
CA SER A 136 -17.75 11.13 28.42
C SER A 136 -17.13 12.35 27.75
N LEU A 137 -16.99 12.35 26.42
CA LEU A 137 -16.58 13.52 25.63
C LEU A 137 -17.60 14.67 25.67
N ALA A 138 -18.90 14.36 25.84
CA ALA A 138 -19.96 15.36 25.95
C ALA A 138 -20.13 15.95 27.37
N SER A 139 -19.58 15.29 28.41
CA SER A 139 -19.81 15.66 29.82
C SER A 139 -18.62 16.36 30.52
N PHE A 140 -17.46 16.50 29.85
CA PHE A 140 -16.30 17.21 30.39
C PHE A 140 -16.08 18.58 29.72
N SER A 141 -16.79 19.62 30.19
CA SER A 141 -16.60 21.02 29.80
C SER A 141 -15.90 21.91 30.86
N GLY A 142 -15.28 21.31 31.90
CA GLY A 142 -14.83 22.06 33.08
C GLY A 142 -13.32 22.11 33.40
N ARG A 143 -12.43 21.40 32.68
CA ARG A 143 -10.97 21.45 32.93
C ARG A 143 -10.21 21.74 31.64
N LYS A 144 -9.23 22.65 31.70
CA LYS A 144 -8.35 23.00 30.57
C LYS A 144 -7.74 21.70 30.01
N ARG A 145 -8.07 21.38 28.76
CA ARG A 145 -7.54 20.21 28.03
C ARG A 145 -6.03 20.38 27.76
N PRO A 146 -5.26 19.28 27.68
CA PRO A 146 -3.88 19.30 27.17
C PRO A 146 -3.83 19.90 25.74
N LEU A 147 -2.77 20.63 25.41
CA LEU A 147 -2.60 21.32 24.12
C LEU A 147 -2.50 20.35 22.91
N SER A 148 -2.09 19.09 23.11
CA SER A 148 -1.93 18.07 22.07
C SER A 148 -3.25 17.67 21.39
N ARG A 149 -4.37 17.65 22.13
CA ARG A 149 -5.69 17.25 21.58
C ARG A 149 -6.35 18.28 20.68
N ARG A 150 -5.94 19.55 20.74
CA ARG A 150 -6.42 20.59 19.80
C ARG A 150 -5.73 20.49 18.44
N PHE A 151 -4.48 19.99 18.40
CA PHE A 151 -3.75 19.77 17.16
C PHE A 151 -4.18 18.49 16.44
N SER A 152 -4.63 17.46 17.18
CA SER A 152 -5.11 16.21 16.56
C SER A 152 -6.53 16.30 16.00
N GLU A 153 -7.41 17.20 16.47
CA GLU A 153 -8.81 17.22 16.03
C GLU A 153 -9.02 17.73 14.59
N GLU A 154 -8.08 18.49 14.01
CA GLU A 154 -8.15 18.94 12.61
C GLU A 154 -7.44 18.01 11.61
N THR A 155 -6.64 17.04 12.08
CA THR A 155 -5.83 16.15 11.22
C THR A 155 -5.83 14.67 11.60
N ALA A 156 -6.58 14.24 12.62
CA ALA A 156 -6.66 12.82 12.99
C ALA A 156 -7.67 12.10 12.09
N VAL A 157 -7.15 11.26 11.19
CA VAL A 157 -7.87 10.06 10.76
C VAL A 157 -8.32 9.32 12.03
N PRO A 158 -9.57 8.85 12.13
CA PRO A 158 -10.01 8.12 13.31
C PRO A 158 -9.06 6.95 13.56
N ALA A 159 -8.26 7.04 14.62
CA ALA A 159 -7.46 5.93 15.10
C ALA A 159 -8.40 4.74 15.27
N ALA A 160 -8.04 3.60 14.69
CA ALA A 160 -8.85 2.39 14.79
C ALA A 160 -9.18 2.16 16.26
N SER A 161 -10.47 2.01 16.58
CA SER A 161 -10.87 1.62 17.93
C SER A 161 -10.31 0.22 18.16
N ASP A 162 -9.30 0.10 19.03
CA ASP A 162 -8.69 -1.17 19.38
C ASP A 162 -9.77 -2.18 19.78
N LEU A 163 -9.74 -3.37 19.17
CA LEU A 163 -10.63 -4.47 19.56
C LEU A 163 -10.26 -4.93 20.96
N VAL A 164 -11.16 -4.78 21.92
CA VAL A 164 -10.95 -5.25 23.29
C VAL A 164 -11.57 -6.63 23.47
N LEU A 165 -10.80 -7.59 24.00
CA LEU A 165 -11.26 -8.93 24.36
C LEU A 165 -11.64 -9.01 25.84
N VAL A 166 -12.91 -9.27 26.14
CA VAL A 166 -13.46 -9.37 27.50
C VAL A 166 -13.24 -10.76 28.11
N PRO A 167 -13.23 -10.92 29.45
CA PRO A 167 -13.11 -12.23 30.10
C PRO A 167 -14.13 -13.25 29.60
N LEU A 168 -13.69 -14.51 29.44
CA LEU A 168 -14.58 -15.59 28.97
C LEU A 168 -15.81 -15.77 29.89
N SER A 169 -15.66 -15.49 31.20
CA SER A 169 -16.77 -15.48 32.17
C SER A 169 -17.91 -14.55 31.75
N ASP A 170 -17.57 -13.41 31.17
CA ASP A 170 -18.52 -12.35 30.82
C ASP A 170 -19.23 -12.64 29.49
N ILE A 171 -18.73 -13.63 28.74
CA ILE A 171 -19.31 -14.14 27.49
C ILE A 171 -20.27 -15.31 27.78
N MET A 172 -19.86 -16.23 28.66
CA MET A 172 -20.57 -17.49 28.90
C MET A 172 -22.02 -17.28 29.32
N ASP A 173 -22.28 -16.39 30.28
CA ASP A 173 -23.59 -16.24 30.91
C ASP A 173 -24.38 -15.01 30.42
N ASN A 174 -23.89 -14.33 29.37
CA ASN A 174 -24.50 -13.11 28.88
C ASN A 174 -25.68 -13.39 27.92
N VAL A 175 -26.89 -13.33 28.46
CA VAL A 175 -28.14 -13.56 27.71
C VAL A 175 -28.36 -12.52 26.60
N ALA A 176 -27.97 -11.26 26.83
CA ALA A 176 -28.14 -10.19 25.85
C ALA A 176 -27.24 -10.41 24.62
N LEU A 177 -25.98 -10.78 24.85
CA LEU A 177 -25.02 -11.15 23.81
C LEU A 177 -25.57 -12.24 22.90
N TRP A 178 -25.97 -13.39 23.47
CA TRP A 178 -26.38 -14.53 22.66
C TRP A 178 -27.70 -14.27 21.91
N LYS A 179 -28.58 -13.41 22.43
CA LYS A 179 -29.77 -12.95 21.72
C LYS A 179 -29.43 -12.08 20.51
N GLU A 180 -28.46 -11.17 20.66
CA GLU A 180 -28.03 -10.28 19.57
C GLU A 180 -27.25 -11.05 18.49
N VAL A 181 -26.32 -11.91 18.89
CA VAL A 181 -25.55 -12.77 17.97
C VAL A 181 -26.47 -13.72 17.21
N SER A 182 -27.47 -14.29 17.89
CA SER A 182 -28.52 -15.12 17.25
C SER A 182 -29.32 -14.34 16.20
N THR A 183 -29.64 -13.08 16.47
CA THR A 183 -30.34 -12.20 15.50
C THR A 183 -29.44 -11.87 14.31
N THR A 184 -28.16 -11.61 14.57
CA THR A 184 -27.18 -11.19 13.55
C THR A 184 -26.82 -12.32 12.60
N LEU A 185 -26.60 -13.52 13.13
CA LEU A 185 -26.22 -14.70 12.35
C LEU A 185 -27.42 -15.53 11.88
N VAL A 186 -28.63 -15.15 12.30
CA VAL A 186 -29.90 -15.83 11.97
C VAL A 186 -29.80 -17.32 12.30
N ALA A 187 -29.44 -17.65 13.55
CA ALA A 187 -29.24 -19.02 14.01
C ALA A 187 -29.56 -19.16 15.51
N SER A 188 -29.78 -20.38 16.00
CA SER A 188 -30.13 -20.65 17.40
C SER A 188 -29.05 -20.20 18.38
N ALA A 189 -29.42 -19.40 19.38
CA ALA A 189 -28.52 -18.90 20.42
C ALA A 189 -27.78 -20.03 21.17
N ASP A 190 -28.47 -21.13 21.48
CA ASP A 190 -27.91 -22.27 22.19
C ASP A 190 -26.88 -23.03 21.34
N GLU A 191 -27.16 -23.22 20.06
CA GLU A 191 -26.22 -23.87 19.13
C GLU A 191 -25.00 -22.98 18.89
N LEU A 192 -25.19 -21.67 18.69
CA LEU A 192 -24.08 -20.72 18.53
C LEU A 192 -23.18 -20.69 19.77
N LYS A 193 -23.77 -20.69 20.96
CA LYS A 193 -23.06 -20.79 22.24
C LYS A 193 -22.29 -22.12 22.34
N GLU A 194 -22.90 -23.24 21.97
CA GLU A 194 -22.22 -24.55 21.95
C GLU A 194 -21.00 -24.51 21.02
N VAL A 195 -21.15 -24.01 19.79
CA VAL A 195 -20.06 -23.91 18.81
C VAL A 195 -18.94 -23.02 19.34
N PHE A 196 -19.27 -21.86 19.91
CA PHE A 196 -18.27 -20.95 20.48
C PHE A 196 -17.50 -21.63 21.61
N LEU A 197 -18.18 -22.24 22.58
CA LEU A 197 -17.53 -22.85 23.74
C LEU A 197 -16.69 -24.08 23.38
N THR A 198 -17.10 -24.84 22.36
CA THR A 198 -16.39 -26.05 21.94
C THR A 198 -15.18 -25.76 21.06
N VAL A 199 -15.28 -24.81 20.12
CA VAL A 199 -14.25 -24.58 19.10
C VAL A 199 -13.47 -23.28 19.31
N LEU A 200 -14.12 -22.18 19.73
CA LEU A 200 -13.52 -20.84 19.76
C LEU A 200 -12.97 -20.46 21.13
N ALA A 201 -13.66 -20.81 22.22
CA ALA A 201 -13.35 -20.37 23.57
C ALA A 201 -11.90 -20.68 24.03
N PRO A 202 -11.31 -21.86 23.75
CA PRO A 202 -9.92 -22.12 24.12
C PRO A 202 -8.91 -21.21 23.41
N TYR A 203 -9.18 -20.89 22.14
CA TYR A 203 -8.36 -19.97 21.36
C TYR A 203 -8.57 -18.52 21.79
N TYR A 204 -9.83 -18.14 22.07
CA TYR A 204 -10.20 -16.82 22.58
C TYR A 204 -9.51 -16.49 23.91
N ASP A 205 -9.57 -17.40 24.89
CA ASP A 205 -8.90 -17.24 26.19
C ASP A 205 -7.38 -17.14 26.02
N PHE A 206 -6.80 -17.90 25.09
CA PHE A 206 -5.39 -17.76 24.74
C PHE A 206 -5.06 -16.36 24.18
N LEU A 207 -5.83 -15.84 23.23
CA LEU A 207 -5.65 -14.50 22.69
C LEU A 207 -5.80 -13.43 23.77
N GLN A 208 -6.81 -13.56 24.62
CA GLN A 208 -7.08 -12.61 25.70
C GLN A 208 -5.90 -12.54 26.68
N ARG A 209 -5.44 -13.68 27.20
CA ARG A 209 -4.28 -13.72 28.12
C ARG A 209 -3.01 -13.16 27.50
N LYS A 210 -2.87 -13.30 26.18
CA LYS A 210 -1.75 -12.74 25.43
C LYS A 210 -1.92 -11.26 25.09
N SER A 211 -3.10 -10.67 25.20
CA SER A 211 -3.36 -9.25 24.88
C SER A 211 -3.26 -8.30 26.09
N GLY A 212 -2.94 -8.81 27.29
CA GLY A 212 -2.75 -8.01 28.51
C GLY A 212 -4.06 -7.51 29.16
N LEU A 213 -3.95 -6.83 30.31
CA LEU A 213 -5.09 -6.37 31.15
C LEU A 213 -6.03 -5.35 30.48
N TYR A 214 -5.66 -4.79 29.32
CA TYR A 214 -6.43 -3.78 28.60
C TYR A 214 -6.77 -4.17 27.15
N GLY A 215 -6.46 -5.40 26.73
CA GLY A 215 -6.84 -5.89 25.40
C GLY A 215 -6.15 -5.15 24.25
N ASP A 216 -4.89 -4.78 24.41
CA ASP A 216 -4.14 -4.10 23.35
C ASP A 216 -3.54 -5.13 22.37
N HIS A 217 -4.09 -5.21 21.15
CA HIS A 217 -3.57 -6.08 20.10
C HIS A 217 -2.18 -5.63 19.59
N VAL A 218 -1.75 -4.39 19.83
CA VAL A 218 -0.35 -3.98 19.60
C VAL A 218 0.60 -4.86 20.43
N SER A 219 0.17 -5.28 21.64
CA SER A 219 0.89 -6.29 22.44
C SER A 219 0.91 -7.67 21.78
N LEU A 220 -0.09 -8.04 21.00
CA LEU A 220 -0.12 -9.32 20.29
C LEU A 220 0.81 -9.33 19.06
N MET A 221 0.82 -8.24 18.29
CA MET A 221 1.75 -8.06 17.15
C MET A 221 3.20 -7.91 17.62
N SER A 222 3.45 -7.25 18.75
CA SER A 222 4.79 -7.22 19.38
C SER A 222 5.31 -8.60 19.82
N LYS A 223 4.43 -9.61 19.90
CA LYS A 223 4.76 -11.01 20.25
C LYS A 223 4.96 -11.90 19.02
N LEU A 224 4.90 -11.32 17.81
CA LEU A 224 5.43 -11.97 16.62
C LEU A 224 6.94 -12.10 16.80
N ILE A 225 7.45 -13.28 16.47
CA ILE A 225 8.85 -13.66 16.60
C ILE A 225 9.72 -12.93 15.55
N TYR A 226 9.11 -12.55 14.43
CA TYR A 226 9.72 -11.80 13.34
C TYR A 226 8.63 -11.09 12.53
N THR A 227 9.00 -10.02 11.82
CA THR A 227 8.16 -9.36 10.81
C THR A 227 8.51 -9.91 9.44
N GLU A 228 7.52 -10.39 8.70
CA GLU A 228 7.71 -10.76 7.29
C GLU A 228 7.38 -9.56 6.43
N GLU A 229 8.25 -9.20 5.48
CA GLU A 229 7.97 -8.12 4.52
C GLU A 229 6.92 -8.56 3.49
N PHE A 230 6.97 -9.82 3.01
CA PHE A 230 6.04 -10.35 2.00
C PHE A 230 5.72 -11.85 2.21
N PRO A 231 4.61 -12.19 2.88
CA PRO A 231 4.26 -13.57 3.20
C PRO A 231 3.80 -14.42 2.02
N LYS A 232 4.26 -15.67 1.99
CA LYS A 232 3.76 -16.73 1.11
C LYS A 232 2.24 -16.96 1.36
N SER A 233 1.48 -17.25 0.30
CA SER A 233 0.01 -17.42 0.25
C SER A 233 -0.63 -18.10 1.49
N LEU A 234 -1.83 -17.66 1.85
CA LEU A 234 -2.55 -18.06 3.07
C LEU A 234 -2.90 -19.56 3.17
N LEU A 235 -3.11 -20.29 2.07
CA LEU A 235 -3.70 -21.64 2.13
C LEU A 235 -2.89 -22.78 1.48
N HIS A 236 -1.83 -22.47 0.73
CA HIS A 236 -1.03 -23.48 0.06
C HIS A 236 0.39 -23.49 0.64
N ASP A 237 0.54 -24.21 1.76
CA ASP A 237 1.82 -24.59 2.35
C ASP A 237 2.25 -26.01 1.91
N SER A 238 1.50 -26.70 1.04
CA SER A 238 1.79 -28.08 0.62
C SER A 238 2.06 -28.23 -0.88
N ASP A 239 3.31 -28.62 -1.15
CA ASP A 239 3.84 -29.53 -2.17
C ASP A 239 4.32 -29.01 -3.55
N SER A 240 5.60 -29.38 -3.77
CA SER A 240 6.40 -29.58 -4.99
C SER A 240 6.87 -28.37 -5.80
N SER A 241 7.91 -27.70 -5.34
CA SER A 241 9.03 -27.32 -6.22
C SER A 241 10.10 -28.41 -6.07
N SER A 242 10.12 -29.34 -7.02
CA SER A 242 11.22 -30.29 -7.20
C SER A 242 12.47 -29.54 -7.65
N ASP A 243 13.55 -29.78 -6.92
CA ASP A 243 14.96 -29.87 -7.35
C ASP A 243 15.50 -28.76 -8.27
N ASP A 244 16.27 -27.83 -7.69
CA ASP A 244 17.55 -27.28 -8.18
C ASP A 244 17.87 -25.85 -7.68
N ASP A 245 17.57 -25.54 -6.42
CA ASP A 245 18.28 -24.46 -5.71
C ASP A 245 19.23 -25.14 -4.71
N GLU A 246 20.53 -24.83 -4.79
CA GLU A 246 21.47 -25.17 -3.74
C GLU A 246 20.91 -24.62 -2.42
N GLU A 247 20.36 -25.49 -1.56
CA GLU A 247 19.78 -25.12 -0.26
C GLU A 247 20.83 -24.37 0.57
N GLU A 248 20.85 -23.04 0.48
CA GLU A 248 21.51 -22.20 1.47
C GLU A 248 20.85 -22.52 2.81
N GLU A 249 21.53 -23.29 3.65
CA GLU A 249 21.03 -23.72 4.95
C GLU A 249 20.62 -22.49 5.79
N GLU A 250 19.31 -22.21 5.88
CA GLU A 250 18.80 -21.04 6.59
C GLU A 250 19.17 -21.06 8.08
N GLY A 251 19.72 -19.95 8.58
CA GLY A 251 20.02 -19.72 10.00
C GLY A 251 18.75 -19.46 10.84
N CYS A 252 18.87 -19.49 12.18
CA CYS A 252 17.72 -19.22 13.05
C CYS A 252 17.05 -17.87 12.75
N THR A 253 15.74 -17.85 12.55
CA THR A 253 14.99 -16.65 12.13
C THR A 253 15.11 -15.44 13.08
N ILE A 254 15.45 -15.66 14.36
CA ILE A 254 15.56 -14.59 15.37
C ILE A 254 16.96 -13.96 15.38
N CYS A 255 17.99 -14.80 15.41
CA CYS A 255 19.38 -14.34 15.59
C CYS A 255 20.22 -14.42 14.31
N GLN A 256 19.65 -14.97 13.24
CA GLN A 256 20.26 -15.22 11.93
C GLN A 256 21.53 -16.09 11.96
N LYS A 257 21.78 -16.80 13.07
CA LYS A 257 22.96 -17.68 13.23
C LYS A 257 22.62 -19.13 12.95
N MET A 258 23.57 -19.84 12.33
CA MET A 258 23.49 -21.29 12.04
C MET A 258 24.07 -22.18 13.17
N SER A 259 24.51 -21.58 14.27
CA SER A 259 25.07 -22.31 15.42
C SER A 259 24.04 -23.24 16.09
N HIS A 260 24.47 -24.23 16.88
CA HIS A 260 23.60 -25.03 17.76
C HIS A 260 22.46 -25.84 17.09
N ARG A 261 22.75 -26.56 15.99
CA ARG A 261 21.78 -27.44 15.29
C ARG A 261 20.97 -28.37 16.18
N SER A 262 21.59 -29.00 17.17
CA SER A 262 20.90 -29.92 18.09
C SER A 262 19.88 -29.25 19.02
N LYS A 263 19.86 -27.91 19.05
CA LYS A 263 18.94 -27.06 19.80
C LYS A 263 18.11 -26.16 18.89
N THR A 264 18.02 -26.52 17.61
CA THR A 264 17.15 -25.87 16.62
C THR A 264 15.86 -26.68 16.47
N ILE A 265 14.73 -26.00 16.41
CA ILE A 265 13.41 -26.56 16.12
C ILE A 265 12.83 -25.91 14.86
N LEU A 266 12.18 -26.70 14.01
CA LEU A 266 11.46 -26.21 12.85
C LEU A 266 9.98 -26.02 13.20
N CYS A 267 9.36 -24.98 12.67
CA CYS A 267 7.93 -24.78 12.80
C CYS A 267 7.17 -25.75 11.86
N ASP A 268 6.32 -26.62 12.40
CA ASP A 268 5.53 -27.58 11.59
C ASP A 268 4.49 -26.95 10.65
N SER A 269 4.40 -25.61 10.60
CA SER A 269 3.50 -24.88 9.70
C SER A 269 4.22 -24.03 8.67
N CYS A 270 5.46 -23.58 8.91
CA CYS A 270 6.17 -22.68 7.98
C CYS A 270 7.62 -23.11 7.72
N ASP A 271 8.04 -24.25 8.29
CA ASP A 271 9.37 -24.86 8.21
C ASP A 271 10.58 -24.00 8.61
N LYS A 272 10.35 -22.74 9.03
CA LYS A 272 11.40 -21.84 9.49
C LYS A 272 12.13 -22.37 10.75
N PRO A 273 13.46 -22.20 10.83
CA PRO A 273 14.27 -22.67 11.96
C PRO A 273 14.36 -21.68 13.13
N PHE A 274 14.20 -22.19 14.36
CA PHE A 274 14.31 -21.41 15.59
C PHE A 274 15.22 -22.09 16.61
N HIS A 275 16.11 -21.34 17.27
CA HIS A 275 16.77 -21.87 18.46
C HIS A 275 15.80 -21.88 19.64
N ILE A 276 15.76 -22.99 20.37
CA ILE A 276 14.88 -23.14 21.54
C ILE A 276 15.10 -22.05 22.61
N PHE A 277 16.33 -21.54 22.73
CA PHE A 277 16.71 -20.50 23.69
C PHE A 277 16.52 -19.07 23.17
N CYS A 278 16.30 -18.88 21.86
CA CYS A 278 15.98 -17.57 21.30
C CYS A 278 14.48 -17.26 21.38
N LEU A 279 13.64 -18.26 21.69
CA LEU A 279 12.19 -18.10 21.85
C LEU A 279 11.85 -17.35 23.14
N GLU A 280 10.68 -16.70 23.16
CA GLU A 280 10.15 -16.05 24.37
C GLU A 280 8.79 -16.67 24.79
N PRO A 281 8.73 -17.34 25.96
CA PRO A 281 9.84 -17.71 26.85
C PRO A 281 10.73 -18.80 26.23
N PRO A 282 12.01 -18.88 26.63
CA PRO A 282 12.94 -19.88 26.11
C PRO A 282 12.51 -21.29 26.52
N LEU A 283 12.66 -22.23 25.61
CA LEU A 283 12.39 -23.64 25.84
C LEU A 283 13.66 -24.34 26.35
N ASN A 284 13.49 -25.21 27.33
CA ASN A 284 14.60 -25.98 27.91
C ASN A 284 15.06 -27.12 26.98
N ASP A 285 14.10 -27.78 26.33
CA ASP A 285 14.30 -28.90 25.41
C ASP A 285 13.39 -28.77 24.19
N VAL A 286 13.79 -29.41 23.08
CA VAL A 286 12.93 -29.54 21.89
C VAL A 286 11.67 -30.34 22.29
N PRO A 287 10.46 -29.79 22.14
CA PRO A 287 9.21 -30.46 22.52
C PRO A 287 9.02 -31.78 21.78
N ARG A 288 8.41 -32.77 22.46
CA ARG A 288 7.97 -34.01 21.82
C ARG A 288 6.59 -33.79 21.19
N GLY A 289 6.50 -33.89 19.87
CA GLY A 289 5.27 -33.66 19.09
C GLY A 289 5.33 -32.38 18.26
N LYS A 290 4.20 -31.98 17.68
CA LYS A 290 4.16 -30.81 16.81
C LYS A 290 4.33 -29.49 17.58
N TRP A 291 5.15 -28.59 17.04
CA TRP A 291 5.39 -27.24 17.49
C TRP A 291 5.11 -26.25 16.36
N VAL A 292 4.26 -25.27 16.66
CA VAL A 292 3.91 -24.18 15.73
C VAL A 292 4.27 -22.85 16.37
N CYS A 293 4.94 -21.99 15.61
CA CYS A 293 5.43 -20.69 16.08
C CYS A 293 4.29 -19.69 16.32
N ASN A 294 4.54 -18.65 17.12
CA ASN A 294 3.53 -17.62 17.41
C ASN A 294 3.12 -16.85 16.14
N ASN A 295 4.02 -16.67 15.16
CA ASN A 295 3.67 -16.07 13.87
C ASN A 295 2.57 -16.86 13.15
N CYS A 296 2.66 -18.19 13.12
CA CYS A 296 1.66 -19.05 12.47
C CYS A 296 0.33 -19.13 13.27
N ILE A 297 0.36 -18.93 14.59
CA ILE A 297 -0.83 -19.03 15.46
C ILE A 297 -1.62 -17.73 15.52
N PHE A 298 -0.92 -16.58 15.56
CA PHE A 298 -1.55 -15.27 15.52
C PHE A 298 -1.82 -14.83 14.07
N GLY A 299 -0.90 -15.16 13.17
CA GLY A 299 -0.86 -14.69 11.79
C GLY A 299 -0.65 -13.17 11.71
N ASN A 300 0.15 -12.74 10.74
CA ASN A 300 0.35 -11.32 10.42
C ASN A 300 -0.74 -10.77 9.47
N GLY A 301 -1.64 -11.62 8.98
CA GLY A 301 -2.77 -11.24 8.12
C GLY A 301 -2.43 -11.10 6.63
N TYR A 302 -1.15 -11.14 6.29
CA TYR A 302 -0.64 -10.88 4.96
C TYR A 302 -1.03 -11.94 3.92
N TYR A 303 -1.10 -11.48 2.67
CA TYR A 303 -1.41 -12.27 1.50
C TYR A 303 -0.49 -11.83 0.36
N GLY A 304 0.28 -12.78 -0.19
CA GLY A 304 1.08 -12.58 -1.39
C GLY A 304 0.56 -13.41 -2.57
N PHE A 305 0.65 -12.86 -3.78
CA PHE A 305 0.42 -13.61 -5.01
C PHE A 305 1.57 -14.60 -5.23
N LYS A 306 1.26 -15.80 -5.71
CA LYS A 306 2.31 -16.75 -6.12
C LYS A 306 2.68 -16.46 -7.57
N GLU A 307 3.95 -16.49 -7.88
CA GLU A 307 4.45 -16.44 -9.25
C GLU A 307 4.83 -17.86 -9.69
N GLU A 308 4.56 -18.19 -10.95
CA GLU A 308 5.07 -19.43 -11.53
C GLU A 308 6.50 -19.22 -12.06
N ASP A 309 7.35 -20.22 -11.92
CA ASP A 309 8.70 -20.20 -12.50
C ASP A 309 8.70 -20.35 -14.03
N LYS A 310 7.52 -20.55 -14.61
CA LYS A 310 7.33 -20.70 -16.05
C LYS A 310 7.15 -19.33 -16.73
N TYR A 311 8.01 -19.09 -17.71
CA TYR A 311 7.86 -17.98 -18.64
C TYR A 311 6.85 -18.31 -19.75
N TYR A 312 6.04 -17.32 -20.08
CA TYR A 312 5.10 -17.33 -21.18
C TYR A 312 5.48 -16.25 -22.19
N SER A 313 5.32 -16.57 -23.47
CA SER A 313 5.21 -15.56 -24.51
C SER A 313 3.76 -15.15 -24.68
N ARG A 314 3.50 -14.02 -25.35
CA ARG A 314 2.13 -13.57 -25.63
C ARG A 314 1.28 -14.65 -26.31
N LYS A 315 1.80 -15.29 -27.36
CA LYS A 315 1.10 -16.36 -28.10
C LYS A 315 0.79 -17.59 -27.25
N THR A 316 1.77 -18.08 -26.49
CA THR A 316 1.56 -19.28 -25.66
C THR A 316 0.57 -19.01 -24.52
N PHE A 317 0.52 -17.76 -24.02
CA PHE A 317 -0.49 -17.36 -23.04
C PHE A 317 -1.89 -17.19 -23.65
N GLN A 318 -1.98 -16.65 -24.88
CA GLN A 318 -3.23 -16.59 -25.64
C GLN A 318 -3.83 -17.99 -25.85
N GLU A 319 -3.01 -18.95 -26.27
CA GLU A 319 -3.41 -20.36 -26.44
C GLU A 319 -3.94 -20.94 -25.12
N LEU A 320 -3.24 -20.71 -24.00
CA LEU A 320 -3.68 -21.14 -22.67
C LEU A 320 -5.04 -20.56 -22.29
N CYS A 321 -5.30 -19.28 -22.60
CA CYS A 321 -6.58 -18.64 -22.34
C CYS A 321 -7.68 -19.24 -23.24
N HIS A 322 -7.37 -19.46 -24.51
CA HIS A 322 -8.29 -20.04 -25.48
C HIS A 322 -8.71 -21.47 -25.09
N ASP A 323 -7.77 -22.29 -24.61
CA ASP A 323 -8.05 -23.64 -24.13
C ASP A 323 -8.99 -23.63 -22.92
N TYR A 324 -8.74 -22.73 -21.96
CA TYR A 324 -9.61 -22.54 -20.80
C TYR A 324 -11.05 -22.15 -21.21
N ASP A 325 -11.15 -21.20 -22.14
CA ASP A 325 -12.43 -20.69 -22.61
C ASP A 325 -13.19 -21.74 -23.41
N SER A 326 -12.51 -22.50 -24.27
CA SER A 326 -13.12 -23.57 -25.08
C SER A 326 -13.62 -24.73 -24.20
N GLN A 327 -12.93 -25.01 -23.10
CA GLN A 327 -13.39 -26.01 -22.12
C GLN A 327 -14.60 -25.53 -21.31
N THR A 328 -14.68 -24.24 -21.01
CA THR A 328 -15.73 -23.67 -20.15
C THR A 328 -16.97 -23.27 -20.95
N TRP A 329 -16.80 -22.76 -22.17
CA TRP A 329 -17.83 -22.34 -23.13
C TRP A 329 -17.60 -22.99 -24.50
N PRO A 330 -17.87 -24.30 -24.65
CA PRO A 330 -17.61 -25.04 -25.89
C PRO A 330 -18.42 -24.57 -27.10
N LEU A 331 -19.50 -23.80 -26.87
CA LEU A 331 -20.33 -23.22 -27.92
C LEU A 331 -19.85 -21.82 -28.36
N GLY A 332 -18.79 -21.27 -27.74
CA GLY A 332 -18.26 -19.94 -28.07
C GLY A 332 -19.18 -18.77 -27.69
N ASP A 333 -20.14 -18.99 -26.80
CA ASP A 333 -21.16 -18.02 -26.38
C ASP A 333 -20.73 -17.13 -25.20
N LYS A 334 -19.50 -17.27 -24.72
CA LYS A 334 -18.92 -16.56 -23.57
C LYS A 334 -19.25 -15.06 -23.55
N LEU A 335 -19.01 -14.34 -24.65
CA LEU A 335 -19.13 -12.89 -24.72
C LEU A 335 -20.51 -12.37 -25.14
N GLN A 336 -21.51 -13.25 -25.33
CA GLN A 336 -22.84 -12.81 -25.74
C GLN A 336 -23.57 -12.06 -24.61
N ASN A 337 -23.24 -12.35 -23.34
CA ASN A 337 -23.83 -11.72 -22.18
C ASN A 337 -22.78 -11.44 -21.10
N LEU A 338 -22.23 -10.22 -21.11
CA LEU A 338 -21.22 -9.79 -20.14
C LEU A 338 -21.76 -9.75 -18.69
N ASP A 339 -23.05 -9.48 -18.50
CA ASP A 339 -23.66 -9.48 -17.17
C ASP A 339 -23.74 -10.89 -16.59
N ALA A 340 -23.96 -11.91 -17.43
CA ALA A 340 -23.88 -13.31 -17.00
C ALA A 340 -22.46 -13.71 -16.58
N LEU A 341 -21.43 -13.26 -17.31
CA LEU A 341 -20.04 -13.46 -16.93
C LEU A 341 -19.69 -12.77 -15.61
N GLU A 342 -20.19 -11.55 -15.40
CA GLU A 342 -20.03 -10.82 -14.15
C GLU A 342 -20.70 -11.52 -12.96
N ILE A 343 -21.90 -12.07 -13.17
CA ILE A 343 -22.57 -12.90 -12.15
C ILE A 343 -21.70 -14.10 -11.77
N LEU A 344 -21.19 -14.82 -12.76
CA LEU A 344 -20.34 -15.98 -12.54
C LEU A 344 -19.01 -15.62 -11.86
N PHE A 345 -18.43 -14.46 -12.21
CA PHE A 345 -17.23 -13.94 -11.57
C PHE A 345 -17.46 -13.73 -10.06
N TRP A 346 -18.47 -12.95 -9.69
CA TRP A 346 -18.75 -12.67 -8.28
C TRP A 346 -19.19 -13.91 -7.50
N GLU A 347 -19.85 -14.87 -8.15
CA GLU A 347 -20.14 -16.17 -7.56
C GLU A 347 -18.85 -16.92 -7.19
N LYS A 348 -17.85 -16.96 -8.08
CA LYS A 348 -16.55 -17.58 -7.81
C LYS A 348 -15.78 -16.87 -6.69
N VAL A 349 -15.84 -15.54 -6.62
CA VAL A 349 -15.21 -14.74 -5.55
C VAL A 349 -15.86 -15.01 -4.19
N ASN A 350 -17.19 -15.15 -4.16
CA ASN A 350 -17.93 -15.32 -2.90
C ASN A 350 -17.93 -16.76 -2.38
N ARG A 351 -17.83 -17.78 -3.26
CA ARG A 351 -17.69 -19.17 -2.85
C ARG A 351 -16.37 -19.37 -2.09
N ILE A 352 -16.42 -20.04 -0.93
CA ILE A 352 -15.23 -20.25 -0.08
C ILE A 352 -14.44 -21.52 -0.45
N ASP A 353 -15.09 -22.48 -1.10
CA ASP A 353 -14.50 -23.77 -1.45
C ASP A 353 -13.29 -23.62 -2.38
N LYS A 354 -12.38 -24.61 -2.35
CA LYS A 354 -11.14 -24.60 -3.13
C LYS A 354 -11.44 -24.38 -4.62
N SER A 355 -10.92 -23.28 -5.15
CA SER A 355 -10.99 -22.93 -6.57
C SER A 355 -9.67 -23.22 -7.27
N LYS A 356 -9.70 -23.43 -8.58
CA LYS A 356 -8.47 -23.52 -9.39
C LYS A 356 -7.86 -22.12 -9.49
N PRO A 357 -6.51 -22.00 -9.44
CA PRO A 357 -5.86 -20.71 -9.60
C PRO A 357 -6.05 -20.19 -11.03
N ILE A 358 -6.08 -18.87 -11.13
CA ILE A 358 -6.18 -18.10 -12.38
C ILE A 358 -4.81 -17.49 -12.66
N ARG A 359 -4.34 -17.64 -13.90
CA ARG A 359 -3.06 -17.11 -14.35
C ARG A 359 -3.24 -15.74 -14.97
N TYR A 360 -2.34 -14.80 -14.70
CA TYR A 360 -2.34 -13.48 -15.31
C TYR A 360 -0.94 -12.86 -15.31
N GLY A 361 -0.70 -11.89 -16.19
CA GLY A 361 0.49 -11.05 -16.17
C GLY A 361 0.17 -9.68 -15.58
N ALA A 362 0.94 -9.21 -14.62
CA ALA A 362 0.79 -7.89 -14.02
C ALA A 362 2.13 -7.31 -13.61
N ASP A 363 2.21 -5.98 -13.62
CA ASP A 363 3.41 -5.19 -13.30
C ASP A 363 4.63 -5.67 -14.10
N ILE A 364 4.41 -6.05 -15.35
CA ILE A 364 5.47 -6.51 -16.25
C ILE A 364 6.24 -5.27 -16.68
N HIS A 365 7.50 -5.23 -16.28
CA HIS A 365 8.45 -4.19 -16.64
C HIS A 365 9.74 -4.82 -17.16
N ASN A 366 9.83 -4.91 -18.49
CA ASN A 366 11.03 -5.36 -19.18
C ASN A 366 11.79 -4.14 -19.72
N VAL A 367 13.11 -4.27 -19.86
CA VAL A 367 14.01 -3.17 -20.24
C VAL A 367 14.45 -3.28 -21.71
N GLY A 368 14.19 -4.41 -22.38
CA GLY A 368 14.59 -4.65 -23.76
C GLY A 368 13.77 -3.85 -24.81
N PRO A 369 14.35 -3.58 -25.99
CA PRO A 369 13.63 -2.96 -27.10
C PRO A 369 12.40 -3.79 -27.49
N GLY A 370 11.24 -3.15 -27.57
CA GLY A 370 9.98 -3.83 -27.89
C GLY A 370 9.41 -4.70 -26.76
N GLU A 371 9.91 -4.55 -25.53
CA GLU A 371 9.39 -5.30 -24.37
C GLU A 371 8.76 -4.40 -23.30
N MET A 372 9.12 -3.11 -23.27
CA MET A 372 8.75 -2.18 -22.20
C MET A 372 7.29 -1.69 -22.30
N THR A 373 6.78 -1.47 -23.50
CA THR A 373 5.47 -0.84 -23.76
C THR A 373 4.82 -1.46 -24.99
N GLY A 374 3.49 -1.50 -25.01
CA GLY A 374 2.74 -1.86 -26.21
C GLY A 374 2.60 -0.70 -27.20
N PHE A 375 2.91 0.53 -26.81
CA PHE A 375 2.84 1.68 -27.71
C PHE A 375 4.07 1.77 -28.63
N PRO A 376 3.94 2.43 -29.81
CA PRO A 376 5.06 2.73 -30.68
C PRO A 376 6.20 3.48 -29.99
N THR A 377 7.43 3.03 -30.21
CA THR A 377 8.65 3.66 -29.69
C THR A 377 9.73 3.79 -30.78
N ALA A 378 10.80 4.55 -30.52
CA ALA A 378 11.86 4.76 -31.51
C ALA A 378 12.90 3.63 -31.53
N ASP A 379 13.02 2.89 -30.43
CA ASP A 379 14.00 1.82 -30.19
C ASP A 379 13.60 0.48 -30.83
N TYR A 380 12.30 0.25 -31.05
CA TYR A 380 11.80 -0.95 -31.71
C TYR A 380 10.72 -0.57 -32.71
N VAL A 381 10.77 -1.13 -33.92
CA VAL A 381 9.70 -1.02 -34.92
C VAL A 381 9.36 -2.43 -35.38
N PRO A 382 8.10 -2.88 -35.24
CA PRO A 382 7.71 -4.24 -35.64
C PRO A 382 8.04 -4.51 -37.13
N PRO A 383 8.55 -5.70 -37.50
CA PRO A 383 8.92 -6.03 -38.88
C PRO A 383 7.80 -5.86 -39.91
N GLY A 384 6.54 -5.99 -39.49
CA GLY A 384 5.37 -5.75 -40.36
C GLY A 384 5.18 -4.28 -40.73
N VAL A 385 5.54 -3.35 -39.84
CA VAL A 385 5.43 -1.89 -40.06
C VAL A 385 6.54 -1.39 -40.99
N LEU A 386 7.72 -2.01 -40.96
CA LEU A 386 8.85 -1.65 -41.83
C LEU A 386 8.59 -1.91 -43.33
N GLN A 387 7.57 -2.71 -43.65
CA GLN A 387 7.28 -3.12 -45.03
C GLN A 387 6.49 -2.06 -45.81
N ASP A 388 5.77 -1.16 -45.14
CA ASP A 388 4.98 -0.09 -45.75
C ASP A 388 5.41 1.29 -45.26
N ASN A 389 5.79 2.17 -46.20
CA ASN A 389 6.20 3.53 -45.91
C ASN A 389 5.09 4.38 -45.25
N GLU A 390 3.81 4.14 -45.57
CA GLU A 390 2.72 4.89 -44.95
C GLU A 390 2.48 4.45 -43.51
N ASP A 391 2.59 3.15 -43.21
CA ASP A 391 2.48 2.65 -41.85
C ASP A 391 3.68 3.07 -41.01
N LEU A 392 4.88 3.12 -41.58
CA LEU A 392 6.05 3.68 -40.91
C LEU A 392 5.88 5.16 -40.54
N LYS A 393 5.27 5.97 -41.42
CA LYS A 393 4.97 7.38 -41.11
C LYS A 393 3.94 7.51 -39.98
N LYS A 394 2.86 6.71 -40.01
CA LYS A 394 1.85 6.69 -38.94
C LYS A 394 2.47 6.24 -37.62
N TYR A 395 3.30 5.21 -37.65
CA TYR A 395 4.03 4.71 -36.50
C TYR A 395 4.89 5.81 -35.88
N ALA A 396 5.69 6.51 -36.68
CA ALA A 396 6.52 7.64 -36.24
C ALA A 396 5.71 8.80 -35.62
N ALA A 397 4.46 9.01 -36.06
CA ALA A 397 3.57 9.99 -35.45
C ALA A 397 3.13 9.58 -34.03
N TYR A 398 2.83 8.29 -33.80
CA TYR A 398 2.46 7.77 -32.49
C TYR A 398 3.61 7.76 -31.47
N VAL A 399 4.86 7.58 -31.93
CA VAL A 399 6.05 7.63 -31.06
C VAL A 399 6.11 8.94 -30.25
N LYS A 400 5.73 10.06 -30.87
CA LYS A 400 5.77 11.40 -30.25
C LYS A 400 4.42 11.86 -29.70
N HIS A 401 3.37 11.07 -29.85
CA HIS A 401 2.02 11.51 -29.52
C HIS A 401 1.85 11.60 -27.98
N PRO A 402 1.24 12.67 -27.42
CA PRO A 402 1.10 12.83 -25.96
C PRO A 402 0.22 11.77 -25.27
N MET A 403 -0.75 11.20 -25.97
CA MET A 403 -1.55 10.05 -25.48
C MET A 403 -0.83 8.69 -25.54
N ASN A 404 0.37 8.61 -26.11
CA ASN A 404 1.23 7.44 -25.91
C ASN A 404 1.60 7.40 -24.42
N LEU A 405 1.36 6.27 -23.73
CA LEU A 405 1.52 6.20 -22.28
C LEU A 405 2.98 6.40 -21.82
N VAL A 406 3.98 6.20 -22.69
CA VAL A 406 5.37 6.57 -22.40
C VAL A 406 5.55 8.08 -22.27
N ASN A 407 4.79 8.86 -23.05
CA ASN A 407 4.89 10.32 -23.10
C ASN A 407 3.96 11.02 -22.10
N LEU A 408 2.84 10.38 -21.73
CA LEU A 408 1.78 10.99 -20.91
C LEU A 408 2.27 11.54 -19.55
N PRO A 409 3.13 10.84 -18.77
CA PRO A 409 3.67 11.38 -17.52
C PRO A 409 4.47 12.67 -17.70
N SER A 410 5.07 12.83 -18.88
CA SER A 410 5.88 13.99 -19.27
C SER A 410 5.13 15.01 -20.13
N ALA A 411 3.85 14.80 -20.37
CA ALA A 411 3.03 15.73 -21.14
C ALA A 411 2.96 17.10 -20.46
N LYS A 412 2.85 18.16 -21.27
CA LYS A 412 2.83 19.53 -20.79
C LYS A 412 1.73 19.73 -19.74
N GLY A 413 2.13 20.13 -18.53
CA GLY A 413 1.23 20.36 -17.40
C GLY A 413 1.23 19.23 -16.36
N SER A 414 1.81 18.06 -16.65
CA SER A 414 2.07 17.03 -15.65
C SER A 414 3.31 17.37 -14.82
N LEU A 415 3.18 17.27 -13.50
CA LEU A 415 4.23 17.49 -12.51
C LEU A 415 5.22 16.32 -12.40
N LEU A 416 4.88 15.14 -12.92
CA LEU A 416 5.78 13.99 -12.83
C LEU A 416 7.10 14.21 -13.58
N SER A 417 7.08 15.01 -14.66
CA SER A 417 8.28 15.43 -15.39
C SER A 417 9.27 16.24 -14.56
N VAL A 418 8.79 16.96 -13.53
CA VAL A 418 9.61 17.86 -12.71
C VAL A 418 10.51 17.07 -11.76
N PHE A 419 10.14 15.84 -11.38
CA PHE A 419 10.96 15.01 -10.50
C PHE A 419 12.30 14.62 -11.12
N GLY A 420 12.39 14.51 -12.46
CA GLY A 420 13.61 14.05 -13.14
C GLY A 420 14.09 12.65 -12.75
N LYS A 421 13.30 11.90 -11.95
CA LYS A 421 13.52 10.50 -11.56
C LYS A 421 12.54 9.63 -12.34
N LYS A 422 13.06 8.55 -12.94
CA LYS A 422 12.22 7.50 -13.52
C LYS A 422 11.76 6.61 -12.37
N ILE A 423 10.50 6.75 -11.99
CA ILE A 423 9.87 5.89 -11.00
C ILE A 423 9.14 4.79 -11.77
N SER A 424 9.58 3.54 -11.61
CA SER A 424 8.93 2.38 -12.22
C SER A 424 7.46 2.29 -11.78
N GLY A 425 6.55 2.05 -12.72
CA GLY A 425 5.11 1.96 -12.47
C GLY A 425 4.37 3.30 -12.46
N MET A 426 5.06 4.40 -12.16
CA MET A 426 4.46 5.74 -12.18
C MET A 426 4.79 6.52 -13.45
N THR A 427 6.07 6.60 -13.80
CA THR A 427 6.56 7.37 -14.96
C THR A 427 6.93 6.49 -16.14
N VAL A 428 7.05 5.18 -15.88
CA VAL A 428 7.28 4.16 -16.90
C VAL A 428 6.06 3.24 -16.90
N PRO A 429 5.41 3.02 -18.06
CA PRO A 429 4.20 2.21 -18.11
C PRO A 429 4.43 0.76 -17.66
N TRP A 430 3.39 0.16 -17.10
CA TRP A 430 3.34 -1.27 -16.78
C TRP A 430 2.37 -2.01 -17.69
N ILE A 431 2.78 -3.22 -18.11
CA ILE A 431 1.98 -4.09 -18.96
C ILE A 431 1.16 -5.07 -18.10
N TYR A 432 -0.11 -5.25 -18.48
CA TYR A 432 -1.07 -6.16 -17.86
C TYR A 432 -1.69 -7.09 -18.89
N ILE A 433 -1.46 -8.39 -18.73
CA ILE A 433 -1.97 -9.44 -19.61
C ILE A 433 -3.05 -10.21 -18.87
N GLY A 434 -4.30 -9.99 -19.28
CA GLY A 434 -5.47 -10.60 -18.67
C GLY A 434 -5.76 -12.00 -19.22
N SER A 435 -6.36 -12.82 -18.38
CA SER A 435 -7.09 -14.04 -18.75
C SER A 435 -8.52 -14.00 -18.18
N THR A 436 -9.37 -14.95 -18.55
CA THR A 436 -10.75 -15.02 -18.04
C THR A 436 -10.80 -15.05 -16.51
N PHE A 437 -11.48 -14.05 -15.93
CA PHE A 437 -11.62 -13.78 -14.50
C PHE A 437 -10.35 -13.35 -13.75
N SER A 438 -9.23 -13.13 -14.44
CA SER A 438 -8.09 -12.45 -13.81
C SER A 438 -8.52 -11.05 -13.33
N THR A 439 -8.10 -10.67 -12.13
CA THR A 439 -8.74 -9.58 -11.37
C THR A 439 -7.70 -8.67 -10.72
N PHE A 440 -8.02 -7.37 -10.65
CA PHE A 440 -7.33 -6.40 -9.80
C PHE A 440 -8.28 -5.94 -8.69
N CYS A 441 -7.79 -5.94 -7.45
CA CYS A 441 -8.62 -5.67 -6.28
C CYS A 441 -8.84 -4.17 -6.05
N TRP A 442 -9.69 -3.83 -5.08
CA TRP A 442 -9.93 -2.43 -4.70
C TRP A 442 -8.64 -1.78 -4.22
N HIS A 443 -8.25 -0.68 -4.86
CA HIS A 443 -7.08 0.10 -4.49
C HIS A 443 -7.22 1.57 -4.91
N LEU A 444 -6.31 2.39 -4.40
CA LEU A 444 -6.06 3.76 -4.82
C LEU A 444 -4.68 3.81 -5.49
N GLU A 445 -4.52 4.72 -6.44
CA GLU A 445 -3.23 5.04 -7.04
C GLU A 445 -2.26 5.63 -6.00
N ASP A 446 -0.97 5.41 -6.22
CA ASP A 446 0.07 5.91 -5.33
C ASP A 446 0.06 7.44 -5.24
N GLN A 447 0.11 7.94 -3.99
CA GLN A 447 -0.04 9.37 -3.69
C GLN A 447 -1.26 10.02 -4.38
N TYR A 448 -2.30 9.21 -4.62
CA TYR A 448 -3.54 9.60 -5.27
C TYR A 448 -3.33 10.25 -6.64
N THR A 449 -2.27 9.89 -7.38
CA THR A 449 -2.10 10.32 -8.77
C THR A 449 -3.25 9.86 -9.65
N LEU A 450 -3.35 10.44 -10.84
CA LEU A 450 -4.23 9.88 -11.86
C LEU A 450 -3.56 8.65 -12.46
N SER A 451 -4.36 7.75 -13.03
CA SER A 451 -3.87 6.69 -13.91
C SER A 451 -4.62 6.70 -15.23
N ALA A 452 -3.90 6.34 -16.30
CA ALA A 452 -4.47 6.07 -17.60
C ALA A 452 -4.19 4.61 -17.94
N ASN A 453 -5.25 3.84 -18.18
CA ASN A 453 -5.16 2.48 -18.69
C ASN A 453 -5.63 2.43 -20.14
N TYR A 454 -4.80 1.93 -21.05
CA TYR A 454 -5.15 1.69 -22.44
C TYR A 454 -5.21 0.20 -22.73
N GLN A 455 -6.27 -0.25 -23.39
CA GLN A 455 -6.41 -1.64 -23.83
C GLN A 455 -6.00 -1.75 -25.29
N HIS A 456 -4.90 -2.45 -25.58
CA HIS A 456 -4.36 -2.62 -26.93
C HIS A 456 -5.19 -3.63 -27.75
N GLU A 457 -5.51 -4.79 -27.17
CA GLU A 457 -6.19 -5.87 -27.88
C GLU A 457 -6.95 -6.82 -26.93
N GLY A 458 -7.72 -7.75 -27.51
CA GLY A 458 -8.37 -8.86 -26.83
C GLY A 458 -9.78 -8.56 -26.29
N ASP A 459 -10.21 -9.37 -25.34
CA ASP A 459 -11.55 -9.35 -24.76
C ASP A 459 -11.73 -8.17 -23.78
N PRO A 460 -12.98 -7.69 -23.58
CA PRO A 460 -13.24 -6.54 -22.73
C PRO A 460 -12.75 -6.68 -21.27
N LYS A 461 -12.51 -5.55 -20.63
CA LYS A 461 -12.22 -5.46 -19.20
C LYS A 461 -13.36 -4.74 -18.47
N ILE A 462 -13.84 -5.32 -17.37
CA ILE A 462 -14.90 -4.73 -16.54
C ILE A 462 -14.25 -4.00 -15.38
N TRP A 463 -14.68 -2.75 -15.15
CA TRP A 463 -14.19 -1.87 -14.09
C TRP A 463 -15.31 -1.47 -13.14
N TYR A 464 -14.94 -1.23 -11.89
CA TYR A 464 -15.77 -0.62 -10.87
C TYR A 464 -15.02 0.57 -10.26
N SER A 465 -15.76 1.63 -9.92
CA SER A 465 -15.20 2.82 -9.29
C SER A 465 -16.03 3.28 -8.12
N ILE A 466 -15.36 3.75 -7.08
CA ILE A 466 -15.93 4.43 -5.92
C ILE A 466 -15.23 5.80 -5.85
N PRO A 467 -15.96 6.89 -6.11
CA PRO A 467 -15.39 8.24 -6.08
C PRO A 467 -15.00 8.64 -4.66
N GLU A 468 -14.16 9.68 -4.56
CA GLU A 468 -13.67 10.25 -3.30
C GLU A 468 -14.78 10.43 -2.25
N GLY A 469 -15.95 10.94 -2.65
CA GLY A 469 -17.07 11.23 -1.74
C GLY A 469 -17.64 10.01 -1.00
N SER A 470 -17.27 8.79 -1.39
CA SER A 470 -17.63 7.55 -0.69
C SER A 470 -16.43 6.77 -0.11
N CYS A 471 -15.19 7.25 -0.27
CA CYS A 471 -14.00 6.54 0.21
C CYS A 471 -14.02 6.32 1.73
N GLN A 472 -14.43 7.32 2.52
CA GLN A 472 -14.51 7.15 3.97
C GLN A 472 -15.52 6.06 4.36
N LYS A 473 -16.72 6.05 3.73
CA LYS A 473 -17.74 5.02 3.98
C LYS A 473 -17.24 3.63 3.58
N PHE A 474 -16.51 3.54 2.48
CA PHE A 474 -15.90 2.29 2.04
C PHE A 474 -14.83 1.80 3.02
N ASN A 475 -13.94 2.69 3.48
CA ASN A 475 -12.93 2.36 4.48
C ASN A 475 -13.58 1.89 5.80
N GLU A 476 -14.64 2.58 6.25
CA GLU A 476 -15.41 2.19 7.42
C GLU A 476 -16.09 0.82 7.22
N LEU A 477 -16.70 0.56 6.06
CA LEU A 477 -17.29 -0.74 5.74
C LEU A 477 -16.24 -1.86 5.80
N MET A 478 -15.09 -1.67 5.17
CA MET A 478 -14.02 -2.67 5.12
C MET A 478 -13.48 -2.97 6.53
N ARG A 479 -13.19 -1.91 7.31
CA ARG A 479 -12.81 -2.03 8.73
C ARG A 479 -13.89 -2.71 9.56
N ASN A 480 -15.16 -2.41 9.30
CA ASN A 480 -16.26 -3.05 10.00
C ASN A 480 -16.30 -4.54 9.69
N ILE A 481 -16.15 -4.95 8.42
CA ILE A 481 -16.24 -6.37 8.02
C ILE A 481 -15.14 -7.22 8.64
N ALA A 482 -13.89 -6.77 8.59
CA ALA A 482 -12.74 -7.53 9.10
C ALA A 482 -11.85 -6.67 10.02
N PRO A 483 -12.32 -6.31 11.22
CA PRO A 483 -11.65 -5.33 12.07
C PRO A 483 -10.31 -5.84 12.61
N ASP A 484 -10.20 -7.14 12.87
CA ASP A 484 -8.95 -7.77 13.33
C ASP A 484 -7.88 -7.76 12.23
N LEU A 485 -8.28 -7.94 10.97
CA LEU A 485 -7.36 -7.90 9.84
C LEU A 485 -6.80 -6.48 9.64
N PHE A 486 -7.63 -5.45 9.71
CA PHE A 486 -7.19 -4.05 9.62
C PHE A 486 -6.37 -3.57 10.82
N GLN A 487 -6.56 -4.18 12.00
CA GLN A 487 -5.71 -3.91 13.16
C GLN A 487 -4.33 -4.57 13.01
N LYS A 488 -4.26 -5.76 12.41
CA LYS A 488 -3.00 -6.45 12.08
C LYS A 488 -2.28 -5.80 10.89
N GLN A 489 -3.04 -5.31 9.92
CA GLN A 489 -2.55 -4.71 8.66
C GLN A 489 -3.30 -3.41 8.34
N PRO A 490 -2.88 -2.27 8.90
CA PRO A 490 -3.50 -0.98 8.63
C PRO A 490 -3.46 -0.56 7.14
N ASP A 491 -2.47 -1.05 6.41
CA ASP A 491 -2.21 -0.78 4.99
C ASP A 491 -2.91 -1.76 4.04
N LEU A 492 -3.75 -2.69 4.51
CA LEU A 492 -4.39 -3.75 3.70
C LEU A 492 -5.00 -3.26 2.38
N LEU A 493 -5.68 -2.10 2.39
CA LEU A 493 -6.32 -1.53 1.18
C LEU A 493 -5.32 -0.96 0.16
N HIS A 494 -4.06 -0.79 0.55
CA HIS A 494 -2.98 -0.40 -0.34
C HIS A 494 -2.26 -1.60 -0.96
N GLN A 495 -2.47 -2.81 -0.44
CA GLN A 495 -1.77 -4.01 -0.88
C GLN A 495 -2.43 -4.70 -2.09
N LEU A 496 -3.52 -4.16 -2.67
CA LEU A 496 -4.15 -4.72 -3.89
C LEU A 496 -4.68 -6.16 -3.77
N VAL A 497 -5.11 -6.58 -2.58
CA VAL A 497 -5.39 -8.00 -2.28
C VAL A 497 -6.78 -8.29 -1.73
N THR A 498 -7.72 -7.34 -1.82
CA THR A 498 -9.03 -7.50 -1.17
C THR A 498 -10.20 -6.99 -2.02
N LEU A 499 -11.23 -7.82 -2.13
CA LEU A 499 -12.48 -7.56 -2.83
C LEU A 499 -13.67 -7.61 -1.89
N ILE A 500 -14.65 -6.77 -2.24
CA ILE A 500 -16.04 -6.93 -1.87
C ILE A 500 -16.87 -6.59 -3.11
N ALA A 501 -17.90 -7.39 -3.37
CA ALA A 501 -18.79 -7.13 -4.48
C ALA A 501 -19.54 -5.80 -4.22
N PRO A 502 -19.64 -4.89 -5.20
CA PRO A 502 -20.54 -3.75 -5.10
C PRO A 502 -21.97 -4.19 -4.76
N TYR A 503 -22.36 -5.39 -5.21
CA TYR A 503 -23.68 -5.98 -5.00
C TYR A 503 -23.92 -6.59 -3.61
N ASP A 504 -22.89 -6.63 -2.74
CA ASP A 504 -23.03 -7.13 -1.37
C ASP A 504 -24.04 -6.27 -0.60
N LYS A 505 -24.92 -6.90 0.17
CA LYS A 505 -25.95 -6.22 0.95
C LYS A 505 -25.36 -5.15 1.88
N ARG A 506 -24.23 -5.46 2.54
CA ARG A 506 -23.55 -4.54 3.46
C ARG A 506 -22.98 -3.33 2.72
N PHE A 507 -22.51 -3.53 1.49
CA PHE A 507 -22.03 -2.45 0.62
C PHE A 507 -23.17 -1.49 0.24
N GLN A 508 -24.32 -2.04 -0.12
CA GLN A 508 -25.52 -1.27 -0.48
C GLN A 508 -26.11 -0.52 0.72
N GLU A 509 -26.19 -1.16 1.89
CA GLU A 509 -26.67 -0.55 3.13
C GLU A 509 -25.78 0.60 3.61
N ALA A 510 -24.47 0.53 3.34
CA ALA A 510 -23.52 1.60 3.62
C ALA A 510 -23.69 2.83 2.70
N LYS A 511 -24.55 2.75 1.66
CA LYS A 511 -24.82 3.85 0.71
C LYS A 511 -23.53 4.42 0.10
N ILE A 512 -22.68 3.51 -0.37
CA ILE A 512 -21.45 3.80 -1.09
C ILE A 512 -21.81 3.99 -2.57
N SER A 513 -21.47 5.15 -3.14
CA SER A 513 -21.61 5.36 -4.59
C SER A 513 -20.61 4.47 -5.32
N CYS A 514 -21.11 3.68 -6.28
CA CYS A 514 -20.27 2.81 -7.09
C CYS A 514 -20.77 2.81 -8.54
N TYR A 515 -19.83 2.88 -9.49
CA TYR A 515 -20.10 2.93 -10.92
C TYR A 515 -19.36 1.83 -11.67
N LYS A 516 -19.84 1.49 -12.87
CA LYS A 516 -19.29 0.41 -13.72
C LYS A 516 -18.74 0.95 -15.04
N ALA A 517 -17.72 0.31 -15.60
CA ALA A 517 -17.30 0.51 -16.98
C ALA A 517 -17.03 -0.83 -17.67
N VAL A 518 -17.23 -0.85 -18.99
CA VAL A 518 -16.70 -1.90 -19.86
C VAL A 518 -15.74 -1.23 -20.82
N GLN A 519 -14.47 -1.60 -20.73
CA GLN A 519 -13.40 -1.14 -21.61
C GLN A 519 -13.22 -2.15 -22.74
N TYR A 520 -13.21 -1.64 -23.97
CA TYR A 520 -12.93 -2.39 -25.19
C TYR A 520 -11.54 -2.02 -25.75
N PRO A 521 -10.96 -2.83 -26.65
CA PRO A 521 -9.74 -2.47 -27.35
C PRO A 521 -9.79 -1.09 -28.00
N GLY A 522 -8.71 -0.32 -27.86
CA GLY A 522 -8.60 1.05 -28.34
C GLY A 522 -9.15 2.11 -27.38
N GLU A 523 -9.74 1.74 -26.25
CA GLU A 523 -10.32 2.67 -25.28
C GLU A 523 -9.38 2.91 -24.08
N TYR A 524 -9.44 4.12 -23.52
CA TYR A 524 -8.79 4.47 -22.26
C TYR A 524 -9.78 4.46 -21.09
N ILE A 525 -9.33 4.00 -19.93
CA ILE A 525 -9.94 4.32 -18.64
C ILE A 525 -9.01 5.30 -17.92
N ILE A 526 -9.55 6.46 -17.55
CA ILE A 526 -8.84 7.46 -16.76
C ILE A 526 -9.39 7.46 -15.35
N THR A 527 -8.54 7.16 -14.38
CA THR A 527 -8.86 7.17 -12.95
C THR A 527 -8.44 8.50 -12.35
N PHE A 528 -9.38 9.18 -11.68
CA PHE A 528 -9.12 10.45 -10.99
C PHE A 528 -8.55 10.22 -9.59
N PRO A 529 -7.98 11.27 -8.96
CA PRO A 529 -7.40 11.16 -7.64
C PRO A 529 -8.39 10.59 -6.62
N LYS A 530 -7.87 9.77 -5.71
CA LYS A 530 -8.63 9.20 -4.58
C LYS A 530 -9.89 8.46 -5.01
N CYS A 531 -9.85 7.80 -6.17
CA CYS A 531 -10.89 6.90 -6.65
C CYS A 531 -10.51 5.45 -6.38
N TYR A 532 -11.25 4.77 -5.48
CA TYR A 532 -11.10 3.33 -5.33
C TYR A 532 -11.59 2.65 -6.60
N HIS A 533 -10.78 1.76 -7.15
CA HIS A 533 -11.16 1.03 -8.34
C HIS A 533 -10.73 -0.44 -8.29
N SER A 534 -11.51 -1.29 -8.95
CA SER A 534 -11.29 -2.73 -9.06
C SER A 534 -11.91 -3.23 -10.35
N GLY A 535 -11.64 -4.49 -10.72
CA GLY A 535 -12.21 -5.03 -11.96
C GLY A 535 -11.62 -6.36 -12.34
N PHE A 536 -12.14 -6.93 -13.43
CA PHE A 536 -11.72 -8.23 -13.93
C PHE A 536 -11.74 -8.28 -15.47
N ASN A 537 -10.94 -9.17 -16.04
CA ASN A 537 -10.87 -9.39 -17.48
C ASN A 537 -11.86 -10.50 -17.90
N THR A 538 -12.56 -10.30 -19.01
CA THR A 538 -13.53 -11.29 -19.52
C THR A 538 -12.87 -12.38 -20.38
N GLY A 539 -11.58 -12.24 -20.66
CA GLY A 539 -10.79 -13.16 -21.46
C GLY A 539 -9.35 -12.72 -21.60
N TYR A 540 -8.67 -13.27 -22.61
CA TYR A 540 -7.35 -12.79 -23.00
C TYR A 540 -7.43 -11.31 -23.40
N ASN A 541 -6.62 -10.45 -22.79
CA ASN A 541 -6.42 -9.08 -23.27
C ASN A 541 -5.03 -8.55 -22.91
N PHE A 542 -4.61 -7.52 -23.64
CA PHE A 542 -3.34 -6.85 -23.44
C PHE A 542 -3.60 -5.38 -23.13
N ASN A 543 -3.12 -4.92 -21.98
CA ASN A 543 -3.37 -3.57 -21.49
C ASN A 543 -2.07 -2.98 -20.98
N GLU A 544 -2.06 -1.66 -20.90
CA GLU A 544 -0.95 -0.89 -20.38
C GLU A 544 -1.49 0.23 -19.53
N ALA A 545 -0.82 0.53 -18.42
CA ALA A 545 -1.19 1.65 -17.56
C ALA A 545 0.00 2.47 -17.12
N VAL A 546 -0.23 3.75 -16.85
CA VAL A 546 0.77 4.68 -16.31
C VAL A 546 0.10 5.74 -15.45
N ASN A 547 0.83 6.29 -14.48
CA ASN A 547 0.37 7.43 -13.70
C ASN A 547 0.70 8.77 -14.37
N PHE A 548 -0.11 9.77 -14.07
CA PHE A 548 0.16 11.15 -14.45
C PHE A 548 -0.53 12.10 -13.48
N THR A 549 -0.31 13.40 -13.65
CA THR A 549 -0.87 14.42 -12.75
C THR A 549 -1.55 15.53 -13.54
N LEU A 550 -2.54 16.14 -12.89
CA LEU A 550 -3.18 17.38 -13.31
C LEU A 550 -2.89 18.47 -12.26
N ASP A 551 -3.14 19.73 -12.59
CA ASP A 551 -3.07 20.86 -11.63
C ASP A 551 -3.94 20.68 -10.37
N LEU A 552 -5.03 19.90 -10.47
CA LEU A 552 -5.94 19.59 -9.36
C LEU A 552 -5.36 18.58 -8.38
N TRP A 553 -4.32 17.83 -8.75
CA TRP A 553 -3.81 16.70 -7.98
C TRP A 553 -3.02 17.13 -6.74
N LEU A 554 -2.32 18.27 -6.77
CA LEU A 554 -1.39 18.65 -5.70
C LEU A 554 -1.97 18.52 -4.27
N PRO A 555 -3.20 18.99 -3.97
CA PRO A 555 -3.80 18.80 -2.65
C PRO A 555 -3.99 17.32 -2.26
N TYR A 556 -4.31 16.46 -3.23
CA TYR A 556 -4.44 15.02 -3.03
C TYR A 556 -3.11 14.35 -2.73
N GLY A 557 -2.02 14.74 -3.41
CA GLY A 557 -0.68 14.22 -3.10
C GLY A 557 -0.21 14.59 -1.68
N VAL A 558 -0.51 15.82 -1.24
CA VAL A 558 -0.24 16.26 0.13
C VAL A 558 -1.11 15.52 1.14
N GLU A 559 -2.40 15.30 0.83
CA GLU A 559 -3.31 14.52 1.66
C GLU A 559 -2.83 13.06 1.80
N ALA A 560 -2.47 12.41 0.69
CA ALA A 560 -2.00 11.03 0.67
C ALA A 560 -0.78 10.84 1.59
N THR A 561 0.15 11.80 1.58
CA THR A 561 1.33 11.77 2.46
C THR A 561 0.94 11.77 3.94
N ARG A 562 -0.14 12.47 4.32
CA ARG A 562 -0.66 12.45 5.69
C ARG A 562 -1.39 11.15 6.00
N ASP A 563 -2.17 10.63 5.07
CA ASP A 563 -2.90 9.37 5.25
C ASP A 563 -1.94 8.18 5.40
N TYR A 564 -0.81 8.22 4.70
CA TYR A 564 0.24 7.20 4.77
C TYR A 564 0.90 7.10 6.14
N VAL A 565 1.00 8.21 6.90
CA VAL A 565 1.49 8.21 8.30
C VAL A 565 0.64 7.27 9.17
N GLY A 566 -0.68 7.26 8.97
CA GLY A 566 -1.60 6.43 9.75
C GLY A 566 -1.59 4.94 9.37
N THR A 567 -1.15 4.61 8.16
CA THR A 567 -1.11 3.22 7.66
C THR A 567 0.29 2.63 7.62
N GLY A 568 1.34 3.43 7.80
CA GLY A 568 2.72 2.97 7.69
C GLY A 568 3.15 2.67 6.24
N LYS A 569 2.43 3.22 5.25
CA LYS A 569 2.78 3.07 3.83
C LYS A 569 3.94 4.00 3.48
N ARG A 570 4.97 3.49 2.79
CA ARG A 570 6.07 4.32 2.28
C ARG A 570 5.57 5.24 1.16
N CYS A 571 6.04 6.49 1.15
CA CYS A 571 5.80 7.41 0.04
C CYS A 571 6.68 7.02 -1.14
N VAL A 572 6.18 7.17 -2.37
CA VAL A 572 6.94 6.83 -3.58
C VAL A 572 7.91 7.95 -3.94
N PHE A 573 7.53 9.21 -3.69
CA PHE A 573 8.41 10.36 -3.83
C PHE A 573 8.09 11.44 -2.79
N ASP A 574 9.06 12.34 -2.59
CA ASP A 574 8.92 13.45 -1.67
C ASP A 574 8.08 14.60 -2.26
N MET A 575 6.85 14.76 -1.74
CA MET A 575 5.96 15.88 -2.09
C MET A 575 6.57 17.25 -1.73
N TRP A 576 7.37 17.32 -0.68
CA TRP A 576 8.03 18.54 -0.25
C TRP A 576 9.04 19.00 -1.29
N GLU A 577 9.95 18.11 -1.69
CA GLU A 577 10.95 18.39 -2.72
C GLU A 577 10.31 18.74 -4.06
N LEU A 578 9.22 18.08 -4.45
CA LEU A 578 8.46 18.44 -5.65
C LEU A 578 8.04 19.90 -5.62
N MET A 579 7.32 20.30 -4.57
CA MET A 579 6.78 21.65 -4.48
C MET A 579 7.92 22.67 -4.42
N LEU A 580 9.03 22.34 -3.76
CA LEU A 580 10.19 23.23 -3.65
C LEU A 580 10.86 23.42 -5.03
N THR A 581 11.02 22.32 -5.79
CA THR A 581 11.54 22.35 -7.16
C THR A 581 10.68 23.21 -8.06
N VAL A 582 9.34 23.07 -7.99
CA VAL A 582 8.40 23.93 -8.72
C VAL A 582 8.60 25.42 -8.39
N LEU A 583 8.85 25.76 -7.12
CA LEU A 583 9.13 27.16 -6.74
C LEU A 583 10.47 27.66 -7.26
N VAL A 584 11.52 26.85 -7.20
CA VAL A 584 12.87 27.21 -7.67
C VAL A 584 12.84 27.45 -9.18
N GLU A 585 12.31 26.50 -9.95
CA GLU A 585 12.17 26.64 -11.40
C GLU A 585 11.22 27.79 -11.81
N TYR A 586 10.23 28.13 -10.99
CA TYR A 586 9.37 29.30 -11.22
C TYR A 586 10.14 30.63 -11.02
N LEU A 587 11.06 30.70 -10.06
CA LEU A 587 11.89 31.89 -9.84
C LEU A 587 12.78 32.19 -11.05
N GLU A 588 13.24 31.12 -11.69
CA GLU A 588 14.04 31.07 -12.90
C GLU A 588 13.21 31.38 -14.16
N ASN A 589 12.17 30.57 -14.42
CA ASN A 589 11.26 30.71 -15.54
C ASN A 589 9.80 30.82 -15.09
N PRO A 590 9.29 32.06 -14.87
CA PRO A 590 7.93 32.29 -14.36
C PRO A 590 6.80 31.81 -15.28
N LYS A 591 7.10 31.48 -16.55
CA LYS A 591 6.11 31.01 -17.53
C LYS A 591 6.03 29.49 -17.63
N LYS A 592 6.91 28.76 -16.93
CA LYS A 592 6.96 27.29 -16.99
C LYS A 592 5.71 26.65 -16.37
N PHE A 593 5.25 27.21 -15.26
CA PHE A 593 4.10 26.70 -14.49
C PHE A 593 2.95 27.69 -14.46
N ASP A 594 1.74 27.15 -14.27
CA ASP A 594 0.55 27.95 -14.00
C ASP A 594 0.66 28.66 -12.64
N GLU A 595 0.25 29.93 -12.57
CA GLU A 595 0.39 30.72 -11.35
C GLU A 595 -0.44 30.15 -10.18
N ALA A 596 -1.61 29.57 -10.44
CA ALA A 596 -2.45 29.02 -9.37
C ALA A 596 -1.79 27.78 -8.75
N LEU A 597 -1.10 26.97 -9.55
CA LEU A 597 -0.27 25.86 -9.07
C LEU A 597 0.87 26.37 -8.19
N VAL A 598 1.66 27.34 -8.67
CA VAL A 598 2.81 27.90 -7.92
C VAL A 598 2.39 28.47 -6.57
N ARG A 599 1.27 29.21 -6.52
CA ARG A 599 0.72 29.75 -5.26
C ARG A 599 0.30 28.67 -4.28
N ARG A 600 -0.27 27.57 -4.79
CA ARG A 600 -0.64 26.41 -3.96
C ARG A 600 0.60 25.73 -3.40
N CYS A 601 1.61 25.45 -4.23
CA CYS A 601 2.90 24.92 -3.77
C CYS A 601 3.50 25.80 -2.67
N HIS A 602 3.56 27.12 -2.90
CA HIS A 602 4.07 28.07 -1.92
C HIS A 602 3.31 28.03 -0.59
N SER A 603 1.97 28.08 -0.65
CA SER A 603 1.13 28.11 0.55
C SER A 603 1.25 26.82 1.37
N GLU A 604 1.24 25.65 0.71
CA GLU A 604 1.39 24.36 1.38
C GLU A 604 2.79 24.17 1.96
N LEU A 605 3.84 24.54 1.21
CA LEU A 605 5.21 24.50 1.70
C LEU A 605 5.40 25.40 2.92
N LEU A 606 4.93 26.64 2.85
CA LEU A 606 5.03 27.57 3.98
C LEU A 606 4.32 27.03 5.22
N ARG A 607 3.14 26.42 5.04
CA ARG A 607 2.38 25.79 6.13
C ARG A 607 3.14 24.62 6.77
N MET A 608 3.65 23.70 5.96
CA MET A 608 4.41 22.53 6.43
C MET A 608 5.72 22.94 7.10
N PHE A 609 6.48 23.88 6.52
CA PHE A 609 7.72 24.42 7.10
C PHE A 609 7.48 25.03 8.49
N ASN A 610 6.47 25.89 8.61
CA ASN A 610 6.17 26.55 9.88
C ASN A 610 5.76 25.55 10.96
N LEU A 611 5.02 24.50 10.59
CA LEU A 611 4.62 23.44 11.50
C LEU A 611 5.83 22.63 12.00
N GLU A 612 6.72 22.25 11.08
CA GLU A 612 7.90 21.47 11.40
C GLU A 612 8.89 22.27 12.25
N MET A 613 9.18 23.52 11.88
CA MET A 613 10.01 24.42 12.67
C MET A 613 9.48 24.62 14.08
N LYS A 614 8.16 24.82 14.23
CA LYS A 614 7.53 24.93 15.55
C LYS A 614 7.73 23.66 16.39
N THR A 615 7.65 22.48 15.76
CA THR A 615 7.85 21.19 16.44
C THR A 615 9.30 21.05 16.89
N LEU A 616 10.26 21.41 16.04
CA LEU A 616 11.69 21.38 16.36
C LEU A 616 12.07 22.40 17.44
N ASP A 617 11.48 23.59 17.43
CA ASP A 617 11.69 24.60 18.48
C ASP A 617 11.26 24.08 19.87
N GLN A 618 10.18 23.29 19.92
CA GLN A 618 9.73 22.64 21.16
C GLN A 618 10.70 21.54 21.63
N LEU A 619 11.32 20.83 20.68
CA LEU A 619 12.30 19.77 20.94
C LEU A 619 13.70 20.30 21.28
N ALA A 620 13.96 21.59 21.10
CA ALA A 620 15.29 22.18 21.30
C ALA A 620 15.85 22.01 22.72
N CYS A 621 14.99 21.82 23.72
CA CYS A 621 15.41 21.56 25.10
C CYS A 621 15.86 20.10 25.34
N VAL A 622 15.40 19.18 24.50
CA VAL A 622 15.70 17.75 24.57
C VAL A 622 16.92 17.41 23.71
N VAL A 623 16.91 17.85 22.46
CA VAL A 623 17.99 17.57 21.51
C VAL A 623 19.06 18.66 21.60
N LYS A 624 20.19 18.31 22.24
CA LYS A 624 21.29 19.27 22.51
C LYS A 624 22.26 19.45 21.34
N THR A 625 22.29 18.50 20.40
CA THR A 625 23.25 18.49 19.30
C THR A 625 22.51 18.60 17.97
N GLN A 626 22.84 19.63 17.21
CA GLN A 626 22.33 19.85 15.85
C GLN A 626 23.48 19.66 14.85
N ASN A 627 23.24 18.85 13.83
CA ASN A 627 24.19 18.51 12.79
C ASN A 627 23.58 18.71 11.40
N GLU A 628 24.44 18.80 10.40
CA GLU A 628 24.06 18.72 9.00
C GLU A 628 24.16 17.28 8.53
N ALA A 629 23.17 16.83 7.77
CA ALA A 629 23.23 15.53 7.14
C ALA A 629 24.16 15.61 5.92
N THR A 630 25.22 14.80 5.93
CA THR A 630 26.24 14.75 4.87
C THR A 630 25.93 13.64 3.87
N GLY A 631 26.33 13.80 2.60
CA GLY A 631 26.11 12.77 1.57
C GLY A 631 24.79 12.92 0.81
N PHE A 632 24.02 13.96 1.09
CA PHE A 632 22.92 14.39 0.23
C PHE A 632 23.49 15.11 -1.00
N THR A 633 23.31 14.50 -2.16
CA THR A 633 23.55 15.16 -3.46
C THR A 633 22.17 15.50 -4.01
N ARG A 634 21.82 16.79 -4.15
CA ARG A 634 20.54 17.17 -4.79
C ARG A 634 20.80 18.10 -5.96
N ARG A 635 20.20 17.75 -7.11
CA ARG A 635 20.32 18.41 -8.41
C ARG A 635 19.82 19.86 -8.31
N HIS A 636 20.68 20.83 -8.61
CA HIS A 636 20.26 22.19 -8.90
C HIS A 636 20.33 22.37 -10.42
N ILE A 637 19.24 22.76 -11.07
CA ILE A 637 19.27 23.18 -12.48
C ILE A 637 19.76 24.62 -12.45
N ASP A 638 20.96 24.89 -12.99
CA ASP A 638 21.42 26.26 -13.26
C ASP A 638 21.07 26.61 -14.70
N ASP A 639 20.22 27.63 -14.86
CA ASP A 639 19.65 28.10 -16.13
C ASP A 639 20.67 28.66 -17.14
N HIS A 640 21.95 28.77 -16.79
CA HIS A 640 22.95 29.38 -17.66
C HIS A 640 23.89 28.42 -18.39
N THR A 641 24.01 27.14 -18.00
CA THR A 641 25.13 26.29 -18.50
C THR A 641 24.76 24.92 -19.09
N GLN A 642 23.53 24.41 -18.94
CA GLN A 642 23.11 23.07 -19.42
C GLN A 642 24.13 21.94 -19.15
N LEU A 643 24.87 22.03 -18.04
CA LEU A 643 25.78 21.00 -17.57
C LEU A 643 25.27 20.44 -16.24
N ASP A 644 25.30 19.11 -16.12
CA ASP A 644 24.88 18.34 -14.96
C ASP A 644 25.91 18.51 -13.83
N VAL A 645 25.64 19.38 -12.85
CA VAL A 645 26.58 19.66 -11.75
C VAL A 645 26.05 19.09 -10.43
N LYS A 646 26.79 18.12 -9.89
CA LYS A 646 26.60 17.55 -8.55
C LYS A 646 26.85 18.61 -7.47
N VAL A 647 25.80 19.05 -6.77
CA VAL A 647 25.98 19.84 -5.54
C VAL A 647 26.19 18.88 -4.38
N THR A 648 27.44 18.79 -3.91
CA THR A 648 27.80 18.10 -2.68
C THR A 648 27.72 19.13 -1.55
N VAL A 649 26.93 18.89 -0.50
CA VAL A 649 27.00 19.71 0.72
C VAL A 649 28.29 19.33 1.45
N SER A 650 29.38 20.04 1.15
CA SER A 650 30.64 19.94 1.89
C SER A 650 30.79 21.14 2.82
N ARG A 651 31.22 20.85 4.05
CA ARG A 651 31.31 21.79 5.16
C ARG A 651 32.60 22.61 5.08
N ALA A 652 32.67 23.60 4.19
CA ALA A 652 33.49 24.81 4.30
C ALA A 652 33.43 25.57 2.97
N GLY A 653 33.35 26.90 3.02
CA GLY A 653 33.36 27.74 1.84
C GLY A 653 34.64 27.61 1.02
N SER A 654 34.57 26.90 -0.10
CA SER A 654 35.21 27.22 -1.37
C SER A 654 34.39 26.58 -2.48
N TYR A 655 34.04 27.36 -3.50
CA TYR A 655 33.68 26.82 -4.80
C TYR A 655 34.96 26.21 -5.37
N ASP A 656 35.13 24.89 -5.27
CA ASP A 656 36.18 24.18 -6.01
C ASP A 656 35.53 23.39 -7.15
N ASP A 657 35.77 23.91 -8.36
CA ASP A 657 35.56 23.24 -9.64
C ASP A 657 36.52 22.05 -9.75
N GLU A 658 36.13 20.87 -9.26
CA GLU A 658 36.81 19.63 -9.65
C GLU A 658 35.86 18.70 -10.41
N TYR A 659 36.14 18.61 -11.71
CA TYR A 659 35.54 17.75 -12.70
C TYR A 659 35.87 16.28 -12.37
N VAL A 660 34.93 15.53 -11.78
CA VAL A 660 35.10 14.08 -11.57
C VAL A 660 34.72 13.34 -12.85
N SER A 661 35.68 13.20 -13.76
CA SER A 661 35.62 12.24 -14.86
C SER A 661 35.99 10.84 -14.35
N GLY A 662 35.03 9.91 -14.33
CA GLY A 662 35.31 8.49 -14.17
C GLY A 662 34.44 7.79 -13.12
N ILE A 663 33.19 7.47 -13.49
CA ILE A 663 32.50 6.30 -12.96
C ILE A 663 31.93 5.56 -14.17
N SER A 664 32.33 4.31 -14.30
CA SER A 664 31.84 3.33 -15.26
C SER A 664 30.32 3.20 -15.20
N SER A 665 29.68 3.20 -16.36
CA SER A 665 28.39 2.57 -16.58
C SER A 665 28.46 1.13 -16.09
N ASP A 666 27.57 0.73 -15.17
CA ASP A 666 27.07 -0.64 -14.93
C ASP A 666 26.67 -0.93 -13.47
N ASP A 667 26.54 0.07 -12.60
CA ASP A 667 25.81 -0.07 -11.34
C ASP A 667 24.58 0.85 -11.33
N GLU A 668 23.44 0.33 -11.82
CA GLU A 668 22.10 0.84 -11.52
C GLU A 668 21.77 0.59 -10.03
N SER A 669 22.56 1.18 -9.14
CA SER A 669 22.12 1.39 -7.76
C SER A 669 21.18 2.60 -7.80
N ASP A 670 19.89 2.33 -7.97
CA ASP A 670 18.78 3.22 -7.58
C ASP A 670 18.89 3.53 -6.08
N GLY A 671 19.86 4.36 -5.72
CA GLY A 671 20.09 4.77 -4.35
C GLY A 671 18.94 5.67 -3.91
N ASP A 672 18.07 5.15 -3.06
CA ASP A 672 17.10 5.94 -2.31
C ASP A 672 17.84 7.02 -1.50
N ASP A 673 17.95 8.22 -2.07
CA ASP A 673 18.44 9.43 -1.40
C ASP A 673 17.50 9.91 -0.28
N ASP A 674 16.34 9.26 -0.13
CA ASP A 674 15.29 9.64 0.80
C ASP A 674 15.45 8.93 2.14
N ILE A 675 15.25 9.66 3.23
CA ILE A 675 15.33 9.14 4.59
C ILE A 675 13.94 8.84 5.11
N PHE A 676 13.70 7.62 5.56
CA PHE A 676 12.40 7.20 6.07
C PHE A 676 12.37 7.20 7.60
N CYS A 677 11.25 7.68 8.16
CA CYS A 677 11.00 7.57 9.58
C CYS A 677 10.72 6.09 9.97
N THR A 678 11.39 5.58 10.99
CA THR A 678 11.25 4.21 11.49
C THR A 678 9.82 3.91 11.95
N LEU A 679 9.12 4.88 12.55
CA LEU A 679 7.75 4.70 13.07
C LEU A 679 6.69 4.86 11.99
N CYS A 680 6.47 6.06 11.46
CA CYS A 680 5.42 6.27 10.45
C CYS A 680 5.77 5.81 9.02
N LYS A 681 7.01 5.39 8.74
CA LYS A 681 7.49 4.93 7.41
C LYS A 681 7.42 5.96 6.28
N THR A 682 7.09 7.22 6.59
CA THR A 682 7.08 8.32 5.60
C THR A 682 8.47 8.96 5.47
N ILE A 683 8.67 9.68 4.36
CA ILE A 683 9.92 10.42 4.08
C ILE A 683 10.05 11.59 5.06
N CYS A 684 11.22 11.75 5.66
CA CYS A 684 11.59 12.93 6.44
C CYS A 684 12.03 14.03 5.46
N PRO A 685 11.25 15.11 5.25
CA PRO A 685 11.49 16.05 4.16
C PRO A 685 12.58 17.08 4.46
N PHE A 686 12.72 17.48 5.73
CA PHE A 686 13.54 18.62 6.14
C PHE A 686 14.57 18.24 7.21
N ALA A 687 14.13 17.56 8.26
CA ALA A 687 15.01 17.12 9.33
C ALA A 687 14.56 15.78 9.90
N PHE A 688 15.49 15.08 10.54
CA PHE A 688 15.22 13.85 11.27
C PHE A 688 16.05 13.80 12.56
N VAL A 689 15.54 13.06 13.54
CA VAL A 689 16.23 12.80 14.80
C VAL A 689 16.75 11.37 14.79
N ALA A 690 18.04 11.23 15.04
CA ALA A 690 18.68 9.93 15.26
C ALA A 690 18.54 9.55 16.73
N HIS A 691 17.58 8.68 17.05
CA HIS A 691 17.31 8.19 18.40
C HIS A 691 18.06 6.89 18.68
N ARG A 692 18.71 6.79 19.85
CA ARG A 692 19.55 5.62 20.21
C ARG A 692 18.90 4.77 21.30
N THR A 693 18.53 3.54 20.94
CA THR A 693 17.80 2.59 21.81
C THR A 693 18.68 1.86 22.84
N SER A 694 20.02 1.92 22.75
CA SER A 694 20.93 1.24 23.69
C SER A 694 22.26 1.97 23.92
N SER A 695 22.69 2.08 25.19
CA SER A 695 23.97 2.71 25.55
C SER A 695 25.21 1.84 25.24
N ARG A 696 25.04 0.56 24.88
CA ARG A 696 26.15 -0.41 24.72
C ARG A 696 26.99 -0.20 23.46
N TYR A 697 26.49 0.50 22.45
CA TYR A 697 27.22 0.80 21.21
C TYR A 697 28.01 2.11 21.25
N SER A 698 28.52 2.46 22.44
CA SER A 698 29.10 3.75 22.80
C SER A 698 30.46 4.10 22.16
N LYS A 699 31.03 3.29 21.26
CA LYS A 699 32.41 3.53 20.76
C LYS A 699 32.49 3.67 19.24
N ARG A 700 32.46 4.94 18.81
CA ARG A 700 33.02 5.47 17.55
C ARG A 700 32.43 4.91 16.24
N ARG A 701 31.23 5.35 15.87
CA ARG A 701 30.90 5.53 14.43
C ARG A 701 30.79 7.03 14.14
N ARG A 702 31.40 7.46 13.04
CA ARG A 702 31.27 8.83 12.53
C ARG A 702 29.92 8.90 11.79
N LEU A 703 28.85 9.24 12.51
CA LEU A 703 27.51 9.34 11.91
C LEU A 703 27.39 10.51 10.91
N HIS A 704 28.29 11.48 11.01
CA HIS A 704 28.41 12.65 10.13
C HIS A 704 28.98 12.37 8.73
N SER A 705 29.04 11.11 8.30
CA SER A 705 29.56 10.74 6.96
C SER A 705 28.80 9.55 6.36
N ILE A 706 27.55 9.36 6.77
CA ILE A 706 26.71 8.20 6.44
C ILE A 706 25.72 8.59 5.33
N SER A 707 25.55 7.74 4.32
CA SER A 707 24.61 7.99 3.22
C SER A 707 23.14 7.76 3.64
N PRO A 708 22.14 8.34 2.94
CA PRO A 708 20.73 8.08 3.22
C PRO A 708 20.37 6.59 3.26
N ALA A 709 20.88 5.80 2.31
CA ALA A 709 20.69 4.34 2.28
C ALA A 709 21.27 3.64 3.52
N GLU A 710 22.44 4.07 3.98
CA GLU A 710 23.03 3.54 5.21
C GLU A 710 22.23 3.94 6.47
N TRP A 711 21.66 5.14 6.52
CA TRP A 711 20.73 5.54 7.60
C TRP A 711 19.51 4.63 7.65
N ASN A 712 18.89 4.37 6.50
CA ASN A 712 17.73 3.48 6.40
C ASN A 712 18.09 2.04 6.81
N HIS A 713 19.25 1.53 6.39
CA HIS A 713 19.73 0.20 6.77
C HIS A 713 20.00 0.06 8.28
N LEU A 714 20.60 1.09 8.89
CA LEU A 714 20.81 1.11 10.34
C LEU A 714 19.49 1.12 11.12
N ALA A 715 18.49 1.83 10.58
CA ALA A 715 17.14 1.84 11.12
C ALA A 715 16.45 0.47 11.00
N GLU A 716 16.60 -0.22 9.87
CA GLU A 716 16.01 -1.55 9.65
C GLU A 716 16.65 -2.64 10.52
N LYS A 717 17.95 -2.53 10.82
CA LYS A 717 18.63 -3.45 11.76
C LYS A 717 18.28 -3.23 13.24
N GLY A 718 17.62 -2.13 13.57
CA GLY A 718 17.25 -1.77 14.95
C GLY A 718 18.42 -1.29 15.82
N ASP A 719 19.57 -0.99 15.23
CA ASP A 719 20.73 -0.41 15.93
C ASP A 719 20.47 1.05 16.35
N MET A 720 19.59 1.74 15.62
CA MET A 720 19.22 3.14 15.77
C MET A 720 17.82 3.36 15.22
N GLU A 721 17.09 4.37 15.70
CA GLU A 721 15.82 4.77 15.11
C GLU A 721 15.98 6.14 14.44
N VAL A 722 15.49 6.26 13.21
CA VAL A 722 15.41 7.53 12.48
C VAL A 722 13.99 8.03 12.63
N LEU A 723 13.78 9.16 13.28
CA LEU A 723 12.45 9.65 13.61
C LEU A 723 12.19 11.02 12.98
N CYS A 724 11.02 11.18 12.36
CA CYS A 724 10.55 12.51 11.98
C CYS A 724 10.27 13.35 13.24
N ALA A 725 10.29 14.69 13.10
CA ALA A 725 10.11 15.60 14.23
C ALA A 725 8.82 15.32 15.04
N GLN A 726 7.73 14.96 14.35
CA GLN A 726 6.44 14.70 14.99
C GLN A 726 6.42 13.41 15.80
N ASP A 727 6.98 12.32 15.27
CA ASP A 727 7.00 11.04 16.00
C ASP A 727 8.02 11.07 17.14
N TYR A 728 9.14 11.77 16.98
CA TYR A 728 10.06 12.03 18.09
C TYR A 728 9.39 12.87 19.19
N PHE A 729 8.62 13.90 18.83
CA PHE A 729 7.86 14.69 19.80
C PHE A 729 6.87 13.84 20.60
N LYS A 730 6.12 12.93 19.95
CA LYS A 730 5.23 11.99 20.65
C LYS A 730 6.00 11.03 21.57
N LEU A 731 7.19 10.60 21.17
CA LEU A 731 8.04 9.73 22.00
C LEU A 731 8.46 10.44 23.29
N VAL A 732 8.88 11.71 23.18
CA VAL A 732 9.22 12.56 24.33
C VAL A 732 8.01 12.79 25.23
N GLU A 733 6.85 13.19 24.69
CA GLU A 733 5.64 13.41 25.49
C GLU A 733 5.22 12.16 26.28
N ARG A 734 5.27 10.97 25.66
CA ARG A 734 4.95 9.71 26.34
C ARG A 734 5.91 9.42 27.49
N ALA A 735 7.20 9.65 27.29
CA ALA A 735 8.20 9.49 28.34
C ALA A 735 7.98 10.43 29.53
N GLU A 736 7.55 11.67 29.28
CA GLU A 736 7.20 12.62 30.34
C GLU A 736 5.93 12.18 31.11
N GLU A 737 4.91 11.67 30.40
CA GLU A 737 3.69 11.14 31.03
C GLU A 737 3.95 9.90 31.88
N ASP A 738 4.74 8.94 31.38
CA ASP A 738 5.12 7.73 32.09
C ASP A 738 6.01 8.04 33.31
N GLY A 739 6.95 8.98 33.16
CA GLY A 739 7.79 9.46 34.26
C GLY A 739 7.00 10.20 35.35
N ALA A 740 5.96 10.96 34.97
CA ALA A 740 5.06 11.61 35.92
C ALA A 740 4.17 10.61 36.67
N ALA A 741 3.80 9.49 36.04
CA ALA A 741 3.05 8.40 36.66
C ALA A 741 3.92 7.53 37.59
N ALA A 742 5.21 7.37 37.27
CA ALA A 742 6.18 6.55 37.99
C ALA A 742 7.00 7.36 39.03
N ALA A 743 6.33 8.15 39.89
CA ALA A 743 6.92 9.06 40.89
C ALA A 743 7.82 8.42 41.99
N SER A 744 8.41 7.25 41.74
CA SER A 744 9.34 6.53 42.60
C SER A 744 10.72 6.23 41.97
N SER A 745 10.99 6.62 40.72
CA SER A 745 12.33 6.49 40.12
C SER A 745 13.11 7.81 40.11
N ASP A 746 14.30 7.83 40.72
CA ASP A 746 15.23 8.98 40.81
C ASP A 746 15.87 9.42 39.45
N THR A 747 15.43 8.84 38.33
CA THR A 747 15.96 9.14 37.00
C THR A 747 15.11 10.20 36.30
N ASP A 748 15.72 11.34 35.95
CA ASP A 748 15.09 12.37 35.12
C ASP A 748 14.65 11.74 33.77
N PRO A 749 13.35 11.79 33.42
CA PRO A 749 12.82 11.21 32.18
C PRO A 749 13.53 11.70 30.91
N ILE A 750 14.20 12.86 30.97
CA ILE A 750 14.93 13.46 29.85
C ILE A 750 16.31 12.82 29.65
N GLU A 751 16.89 12.15 30.67
CA GLU A 751 18.23 11.54 30.54
C GLU A 751 18.30 10.45 29.48
N GLN A 752 17.18 9.78 29.17
CA GLN A 752 17.15 8.74 28.12
C GLN A 752 17.38 9.29 26.71
N PHE A 753 17.11 10.58 26.48
CA PHE A 753 17.27 11.26 25.18
C PHE A 753 18.62 11.99 25.05
N LYS A 754 19.51 11.87 26.04
CA LYS A 754 20.77 12.64 26.14
C LYS A 754 21.71 12.48 24.93
N TYR A 755 21.61 11.36 24.21
CA TYR A 755 22.49 11.03 23.08
C TYR A 755 21.82 11.18 21.72
N ASP A 756 20.61 11.75 21.68
CA ASP A 756 19.89 11.97 20.44
C ASP A 756 20.43 13.19 19.71
N GLU A 757 20.48 13.11 18.39
CA GLU A 757 21.08 14.11 17.51
C GLU A 757 20.07 14.51 16.43
N LEU A 758 19.89 15.82 16.21
CA LEU A 758 19.05 16.37 15.15
C LEU A 758 19.90 16.60 13.90
N TYR A 759 19.44 16.09 12.76
CA TYR A 759 20.07 16.27 11.46
C TYR A 759 19.17 17.07 10.52
N TYR A 760 19.68 18.16 9.97
CA TYR A 760 19.03 18.92 8.91
C TYR A 760 19.46 18.40 7.55
N ILE A 761 18.49 18.07 6.68
CA ILE A 761 18.69 17.69 5.28
C ILE A 761 18.95 18.95 4.45
N ARG A 762 18.19 20.02 4.69
CA ARG A 762 18.40 21.35 4.10
C ARG A 762 18.31 22.41 5.20
N GLN A 763 19.14 23.45 5.10
CA GLN A 763 19.18 24.49 6.13
C GLN A 763 17.87 25.30 6.15
N PRO A 764 17.26 25.55 7.33
CA PRO A 764 16.01 26.30 7.41
C PRO A 764 16.11 27.74 6.87
N ASP A 765 17.29 28.36 6.93
CA ASP A 765 17.50 29.71 6.39
C ASP A 765 17.43 29.75 4.86
N GLU A 766 17.93 28.72 4.18
CA GLU A 766 17.86 28.60 2.71
C GLU A 766 16.40 28.48 2.25
N ILE A 767 15.64 27.59 2.87
CA ILE A 767 14.20 27.40 2.57
C ILE A 767 13.44 28.70 2.79
N ARG A 768 13.74 29.39 3.91
CA ARG A 768 13.11 30.68 4.24
C ARG A 768 13.41 31.74 3.18
N ASP A 769 14.61 31.76 2.61
CA ASP A 769 14.94 32.67 1.51
C ASP A 769 14.16 32.33 0.23
N ILE A 770 14.12 31.05 -0.17
CA ILE A 770 13.37 30.59 -1.35
C ILE A 770 11.88 30.98 -1.22
N LEU A 771 11.25 30.68 -0.08
CA LEU A 771 9.85 31.02 0.18
C LEU A 771 9.59 32.53 0.14
N LYS A 772 10.52 33.35 0.65
CA LYS A 772 10.42 34.82 0.58
C LYS A 772 10.58 35.35 -0.83
N ARG A 773 11.54 34.83 -1.59
CA ARG A 773 11.76 35.21 -3.00
C ARG A 773 10.55 34.83 -3.86
N ALA A 774 10.04 33.62 -3.69
CA ALA A 774 8.85 33.13 -4.38
C ALA A 774 7.63 34.03 -4.07
N GLN A 775 7.39 34.36 -2.79
CA GLN A 775 6.31 35.27 -2.41
C GLN A 775 6.43 36.64 -3.10
N ARG A 776 7.62 37.27 -3.06
CA ARG A 776 7.83 38.58 -3.71
C ARG A 776 7.58 38.53 -5.21
N LYS A 777 7.96 37.42 -5.87
CA LYS A 777 7.76 37.22 -7.30
C LYS A 777 6.28 37.06 -7.63
N ILE A 778 5.56 36.23 -6.87
CA ILE A 778 4.11 36.06 -6.95
C ILE A 778 3.39 37.41 -6.78
N ASP A 779 3.77 38.19 -5.76
CA ASP A 779 3.20 39.52 -5.49
C ASP A 779 3.54 40.55 -6.59
N SER A 780 4.68 40.39 -7.25
CA SER A 780 5.07 41.24 -8.37
C SER A 780 4.31 40.92 -9.66
N MET A 781 3.94 39.67 -9.89
CA MET A 781 3.16 39.26 -11.06
C MET A 781 1.68 39.62 -10.92
N LEU A 782 1.19 39.72 -9.68
CA LEU A 782 -0.15 40.16 -9.34
C LEU A 782 -0.42 41.66 -9.55
N ARG A 783 0.63 42.46 -9.48
CA ARG A 783 0.59 43.92 -9.64
C ARG A 783 0.83 44.27 -11.10
#